data_AF-A0A225W8B7-F1
#
_entry.id   AF-A0A225W8B7-F1
#
_cell.length_a   1.000
_cell.length_b   1.000
_cell.length_c   1.000
_cell.angle_alpha   90.00
_cell.angle_beta   90.00
_cell.angle_gamma   90.00
#
_symmetry.space_group_name_H-M   'P 1'
#
loop_
_entity.id
_entity.type
_entity.pdbx_description
1 polymer ?
#
loop_
_entity_poly.entity_id
_entity_poly.type
_entity_poly.pdbx_seq_one_letter_code
_entity_poly.pdbx_strand_id
1 'polypeptide(L)'
;MSILLRCVLLALTVTLAPSSTHATNKYPIILVNGFSGWGRDELLGFRYWGGIQGDFQDELTAQGYTVYTAAVGPFSSNWDRACELYAIIKGGRVDYGQKHSATHNHLRYGRNYTGLYPNWGTTNSDGSINKVHLVGHSMGGQTIRMLTQLLEHGSTGAPIEEDPASHALFKGGKSWVHSVTTISTPNQGTTLGDGFSTIGDSVKDLLAGVLSVVGILGDSTKMVYDAKLDQWGITTKQSGESIQTYLDRVFSSSIFDPSFKDVCLWSLSTGGAKEEATWVKTLSDVYYYSYATIDTYDTRDLLLRKISLPNLLTMLLPLDPLAVFLGGRYAPDKLKLSTDWQPNDGVVNTISMGSDGVGTAVTFAGASQLGKWNKMPQLNRLDHLAVIGVTLHTQVLDLYEGHAAVLAALPATSSSRRLADSTAAVTKLDTAILQLAVATTSVETKSDLETLCQSPKNSYAQSYCTKMLEAAPTLVIRATNTYPVVLVHGFGGWVETNCSVSSTGAVYKVIFKKSSTTNTYPVVLVHGFGGWGRDELLGLKYWGGIQGDIQEELGAQGYTVYTASIGPFSSNWDRACELYAQIKGGLTDYGVAHSKNYDHSRYGKNYTGLYPEWGETNSDGSINKIHLIGHSMGGQTIRMLAQLLEKGTTGAPVEETSYTSPLFEGGHEWIHSITTISTPNQGTTLADGFSEIGDTIKDLLVSVINVLGIFGDSVELLYDAQLDQWGISTKKDDETLQEYLDRVFSSSIFDPSFKDVSIWSLSVAGAKEESTWVETLSDIYYYSYATKDTFSTYNLKLQKISYPNILTMLLPLDVLSIFLGSRYAPDTLGLSTDWQPNDGAVNTISMNQDYVGDLVEFGGSSVIGKWNQMTQLTGLDHLAVTGITLLYQVFDIYKAHAELLYSLPVGSNSSRRLVVANSTVTANLDSAISSLKAAAASIQTQGDLEALCENPINSYAENYCANMLNTTLVNATIATANATVEAATNTSINTDVGTTRRLRG
;
A
#
# COMPACT_ATOMS: atom_id res chain seq x y z
N MET A 1 9.39 -46.83 62.74
CA MET A 1 9.38 -47.45 61.40
C MET A 1 8.85 -46.54 60.27
N SER A 2 8.65 -45.24 60.50
CA SER A 2 8.19 -44.28 59.46
C SER A 2 9.27 -43.25 59.05
N ILE A 3 10.39 -43.20 59.78
CA ILE A 3 11.50 -42.27 59.50
C ILE A 3 12.58 -42.95 58.64
N LEU A 4 12.83 -44.25 58.81
CA LEU A 4 13.75 -45.00 57.95
C LEU A 4 13.26 -45.14 56.48
N LEU A 5 11.95 -45.17 56.25
CA LEU A 5 11.40 -45.23 54.89
C LEU A 5 11.51 -43.91 54.12
N ARG A 6 11.55 -42.77 54.85
CA ARG A 6 11.73 -41.44 54.25
C ARG A 6 13.19 -41.11 53.95
N CYS A 7 14.14 -41.65 54.70
CA CYS A 7 15.56 -41.51 54.38
C CYS A 7 16.01 -42.41 53.21
N VAL A 8 15.38 -43.57 53.00
CA VAL A 8 15.67 -44.43 51.84
C VAL A 8 15.06 -43.88 50.55
N LEU A 9 13.91 -43.19 50.61
CA LEU A 9 13.37 -42.49 49.42
C LEU A 9 14.12 -41.19 49.07
N LEU A 10 14.73 -40.49 50.05
CA LEU A 10 15.57 -39.31 49.77
C LEU A 10 17.00 -39.69 49.33
N ALA A 11 17.45 -40.92 49.60
CA ALA A 11 18.73 -41.43 49.10
C ALA A 11 18.63 -42.08 47.71
N LEU A 12 17.41 -42.30 47.18
CA LEU A 12 17.18 -42.79 45.81
C LEU A 12 16.82 -41.70 44.79
N THR A 13 16.69 -40.44 45.21
CA THR A 13 16.47 -39.28 44.31
C THR A 13 17.74 -38.51 43.99
N VAL A 14 18.91 -38.99 44.42
CA VAL A 14 20.23 -38.52 43.98
C VAL A 14 20.84 -39.60 43.10
N THR A 15 20.40 -39.69 41.84
CA THR A 15 21.13 -40.28 40.68
C THR A 15 20.25 -40.28 39.42
N LEU A 16 19.58 -39.16 39.13
CA LEU A 16 19.28 -38.77 37.75
C LEU A 16 19.63 -37.29 37.63
N ALA A 17 20.93 -37.00 37.75
CA ALA A 17 21.45 -35.83 37.06
C ALA A 17 21.05 -35.99 35.57
N PRO A 18 20.57 -34.93 34.89
CA PRO A 18 20.41 -35.00 33.45
C PRO A 18 21.76 -35.43 32.90
N SER A 19 21.77 -36.58 32.24
CA SER A 19 22.97 -37.11 31.62
C SER A 19 23.49 -36.00 30.71
N SER A 20 24.71 -35.52 30.94
CA SER A 20 25.40 -34.70 29.96
C SER A 20 25.28 -35.42 28.63
N THR A 21 24.53 -34.84 27.69
CA THR A 21 24.45 -35.34 26.32
C THR A 21 25.86 -35.27 25.77
N HIS A 22 26.60 -36.38 25.87
CA HIS A 22 27.93 -36.47 25.30
C HIS A 22 27.75 -36.31 23.79
N ALA A 23 28.25 -35.19 23.25
CA ALA A 23 28.27 -34.95 21.81
C ALA A 23 28.98 -36.13 21.12
N THR A 24 28.31 -36.74 20.15
CA THR A 24 28.83 -37.91 19.43
C THR A 24 29.86 -37.52 18.39
N ASN A 25 29.91 -36.23 18.01
CA ASN A 25 30.99 -35.60 17.28
C ASN A 25 31.30 -34.20 17.87
N LYS A 26 32.40 -33.57 17.44
CA LYS A 26 32.79 -32.21 17.86
C LYS A 26 33.10 -31.30 16.68
N TYR A 27 32.47 -31.54 15.54
CA TYR A 27 32.75 -30.76 14.33
C TYR A 27 32.20 -29.34 14.48
N PRO A 28 32.94 -28.30 14.06
CA PRO A 28 32.45 -26.94 14.17
C PRO A 28 31.35 -26.66 13.15
N ILE A 29 30.47 -25.71 13.48
CA ILE A 29 29.43 -25.18 12.59
C ILE A 29 30.00 -23.97 11.86
N ILE A 30 29.85 -23.94 10.53
CA ILE A 30 30.19 -22.80 9.69
C ILE A 30 28.90 -22.20 9.14
N LEU A 31 28.56 -20.99 9.60
CA LEU A 31 27.43 -20.21 9.14
C LEU A 31 27.81 -19.44 7.86
N VAL A 32 27.04 -19.59 6.78
CA VAL A 32 27.36 -19.05 5.45
C VAL A 32 26.24 -18.14 4.95
N ASN A 33 26.55 -16.86 4.76
CA ASN A 33 25.62 -15.82 4.32
C ASN A 33 25.05 -16.09 2.90
N GLY A 34 23.90 -15.50 2.61
CA GLY A 34 23.21 -15.61 1.33
C GLY A 34 23.43 -14.46 0.36
N PHE A 35 22.44 -14.26 -0.51
CA PHE A 35 22.35 -13.12 -1.43
C PHE A 35 22.34 -11.80 -0.64
N SER A 36 23.08 -10.80 -1.11
CA SER A 36 23.25 -9.50 -0.44
C SER A 36 23.83 -9.56 0.99
N GLY A 37 24.29 -10.73 1.46
CA GLY A 37 24.76 -10.90 2.84
C GLY A 37 26.09 -10.22 3.13
N TRP A 38 26.39 -10.06 4.42
CA TRP A 38 27.58 -9.34 4.90
C TRP A 38 28.30 -10.09 6.03
N GLY A 39 29.54 -9.71 6.28
CA GLY A 39 30.39 -10.24 7.35
C GLY A 39 30.23 -9.53 8.68
N ARG A 40 30.87 -10.08 9.72
CA ARG A 40 30.78 -9.59 11.11
C ARG A 40 31.36 -8.18 11.30
N ASP A 41 32.30 -7.78 10.44
CA ASP A 41 32.99 -6.48 10.52
C ASP A 41 32.35 -5.41 9.61
N GLU A 42 31.23 -5.75 8.94
CA GLU A 42 30.47 -4.84 8.08
C GLU A 42 29.24 -4.27 8.81
N LEU A 43 28.58 -3.27 8.20
CA LEU A 43 27.32 -2.65 8.66
C LEU A 43 27.34 -2.21 10.13
N LEU A 44 28.47 -1.63 10.57
CA LEU A 44 28.67 -1.11 11.93
C LEU A 44 28.45 -2.17 13.03
N GLY A 45 28.69 -3.43 12.69
CA GLY A 45 28.56 -4.56 13.60
C GLY A 45 27.15 -5.16 13.68
N PHE A 46 26.20 -4.70 12.86
CA PHE A 46 24.92 -5.40 12.72
C PHE A 46 25.14 -6.80 12.15
N ARG A 47 24.73 -7.84 12.86
CA ARG A 47 25.05 -9.23 12.52
C ARG A 47 24.07 -9.78 11.50
N TYR A 48 24.58 -10.42 10.44
CA TYR A 48 23.74 -11.21 9.54
C TYR A 48 23.05 -12.37 10.28
N TRP A 49 23.82 -13.10 11.08
CA TRP A 49 23.33 -14.19 11.93
C TRP A 49 23.01 -13.67 13.33
N GLY A 50 21.76 -13.27 13.54
CA GLY A 50 21.24 -12.80 14.81
C GLY A 50 20.56 -11.44 14.72
N GLY A 51 20.79 -10.66 13.67
CA GLY A 51 20.04 -9.43 13.36
C GLY A 51 19.79 -8.54 14.58
N ILE A 52 18.51 -8.35 14.91
CA ILE A 52 18.08 -7.53 16.05
C ILE A 52 18.10 -8.27 17.38
N GLN A 53 18.33 -9.59 17.38
CA GLN A 53 18.30 -10.45 18.57
C GLN A 53 19.66 -10.58 19.27
N GLY A 54 20.75 -10.37 18.52
CA GLY A 54 22.12 -10.46 19.03
C GLY A 54 23.08 -11.12 18.02
N ASP A 55 23.94 -12.00 18.52
CA ASP A 55 24.99 -12.65 17.74
C ASP A 55 24.91 -14.17 17.89
N PHE A 56 24.29 -14.85 16.93
CA PHE A 56 24.05 -16.30 17.03
C PHE A 56 25.35 -17.11 17.11
N GLN A 57 26.45 -16.62 16.54
CA GLN A 57 27.73 -17.31 16.68
C GLN A 57 28.19 -17.31 18.14
N ASP A 58 28.15 -16.15 18.80
CA ASP A 58 28.64 -16.00 20.17
C ASP A 58 27.69 -16.71 21.16
N GLU A 59 26.37 -16.66 20.94
CA GLU A 59 25.36 -17.35 21.76
C GLU A 59 25.51 -18.88 21.68
N LEU A 60 25.70 -19.45 20.49
CA LEU A 60 25.94 -20.89 20.32
C LEU A 60 27.31 -21.30 20.88
N THR A 61 28.31 -20.42 20.78
CA THR A 61 29.64 -20.65 21.36
C THR A 61 29.58 -20.67 22.88
N ALA A 62 28.79 -19.80 23.50
CA ALA A 62 28.55 -19.79 24.93
C ALA A 62 27.91 -21.11 25.43
N GLN A 63 27.18 -21.82 24.56
CA GLN A 63 26.59 -23.13 24.84
C GLN A 63 27.53 -24.32 24.57
N GLY A 64 28.77 -24.05 24.15
CA GLY A 64 29.79 -25.06 23.94
C GLY A 64 29.87 -25.62 22.51
N TYR A 65 29.12 -25.06 21.56
CA TYR A 65 29.28 -25.39 20.14
C TYR A 65 30.39 -24.53 19.54
N THR A 66 31.36 -25.11 18.83
CA THR A 66 32.32 -24.29 18.08
C THR A 66 31.66 -23.76 16.82
N VAL A 67 31.47 -22.44 16.71
CA VAL A 67 30.78 -21.82 15.58
C VAL A 67 31.66 -20.74 14.94
N TYR A 68 31.68 -20.71 13.61
CA TYR A 68 32.33 -19.67 12.82
C TYR A 68 31.35 -19.09 11.80
N THR A 69 31.56 -17.83 11.40
CA THR A 69 30.80 -17.14 10.35
C THR A 69 31.70 -16.89 9.15
N ALA A 70 31.30 -17.39 7.99
CA ALA A 70 31.96 -17.14 6.72
C ALA A 70 31.16 -16.13 5.89
N ALA A 71 31.84 -15.08 5.41
CA ALA A 71 31.26 -14.03 4.58
C ALA A 71 31.82 -14.12 3.16
N VAL A 72 31.05 -14.72 2.25
CA VAL A 72 31.36 -14.83 0.82
C VAL A 72 30.72 -13.67 0.04
N GLY A 73 31.10 -13.55 -1.24
CA GLY A 73 30.62 -12.53 -2.16
C GLY A 73 29.10 -12.46 -2.24
N PRO A 74 28.45 -11.34 -1.86
CA PRO A 74 26.99 -11.21 -1.85
C PRO A 74 26.32 -11.36 -3.22
N PHE A 75 27.06 -11.09 -4.30
CA PHE A 75 26.55 -11.06 -5.67
C PHE A 75 27.34 -11.94 -6.67
N SER A 76 28.38 -12.64 -6.22
CA SER A 76 29.14 -13.59 -7.05
C SER A 76 28.34 -14.86 -7.33
N SER A 77 28.74 -15.66 -8.32
CA SER A 77 28.14 -16.98 -8.60
C SER A 77 28.33 -17.97 -7.46
N ASN A 78 27.56 -19.08 -7.45
CA ASN A 78 27.78 -20.16 -6.47
C ASN A 78 29.17 -20.78 -6.60
N TRP A 79 29.75 -20.82 -7.80
CA TRP A 79 31.10 -21.33 -8.03
C TRP A 79 32.14 -20.45 -7.34
N ASP A 80 32.08 -19.14 -7.59
CA ASP A 80 32.96 -18.17 -6.98
C ASP A 80 32.85 -18.19 -5.45
N ARG A 81 31.61 -18.17 -4.96
CA ARG A 81 31.33 -18.23 -3.52
C ARG A 81 31.84 -19.53 -2.89
N ALA A 82 31.80 -20.66 -3.60
CA ALA A 82 32.35 -21.92 -3.09
C ALA A 82 33.88 -21.90 -3.02
N CYS A 83 34.55 -21.31 -4.01
CA CYS A 83 36.00 -21.12 -4.00
C CYS A 83 36.44 -20.16 -2.88
N GLU A 84 35.70 -19.07 -2.70
CA GLU A 84 35.88 -18.12 -1.59
C GLU A 84 35.69 -18.81 -0.24
N LEU A 85 34.59 -19.56 -0.08
CA LEU A 85 34.28 -20.27 1.16
C LEU A 85 35.38 -21.28 1.52
N TYR A 86 35.92 -22.01 0.54
CA TYR A 86 37.05 -22.91 0.76
C TYR A 86 38.24 -22.18 1.38
N ALA A 87 38.65 -21.05 0.80
CA ALA A 87 39.79 -20.27 1.29
C ALA A 87 39.49 -19.59 2.64
N ILE A 88 38.25 -19.12 2.87
CA ILE A 88 37.82 -18.53 4.14
C ILE A 88 37.92 -19.57 5.27
N ILE A 89 37.50 -20.82 5.04
CA ILE A 89 37.56 -21.86 6.08
C ILE A 89 38.99 -22.38 6.22
N LYS A 90 39.62 -22.83 5.13
CA LYS A 90 40.92 -23.51 5.16
C LYS A 90 42.10 -22.57 5.39
N GLY A 91 41.98 -21.32 4.95
CA GLY A 91 43.08 -20.38 4.81
C GLY A 91 43.77 -20.48 3.45
N GLY A 92 44.35 -19.38 3.01
CA GLY A 92 45.02 -19.23 1.71
C GLY A 92 44.33 -18.25 0.78
N ARG A 93 44.85 -18.18 -0.44
CA ARG A 93 44.34 -17.29 -1.49
C ARG A 93 43.22 -17.99 -2.26
N VAL A 94 42.13 -17.28 -2.53
CA VAL A 94 41.04 -17.78 -3.38
C VAL A 94 41.60 -18.06 -4.77
N ASP A 95 41.33 -19.26 -5.27
CA ASP A 95 41.61 -19.68 -6.65
C ASP A 95 40.28 -20.11 -7.28
N TYR A 96 39.75 -19.27 -8.17
CA TYR A 96 38.50 -19.50 -8.87
C TYR A 96 38.63 -20.54 -10.01
N GLY A 97 39.84 -21.03 -10.29
CA GLY A 97 40.11 -21.96 -11.38
C GLY A 97 40.54 -21.25 -12.65
N GLN A 98 41.51 -21.82 -13.35
CA GLN A 98 42.11 -21.18 -14.54
C GLN A 98 41.15 -21.14 -15.72
N LYS A 99 40.43 -22.24 -15.98
CA LYS A 99 39.53 -22.34 -17.13
C LYS A 99 38.24 -21.57 -16.88
N HIS A 100 37.69 -21.63 -15.68
CA HIS A 100 36.52 -20.88 -15.24
C HIS A 100 36.75 -19.38 -15.42
N SER A 101 37.83 -18.89 -14.84
CA SER A 101 38.19 -17.46 -14.93
C SER A 101 38.48 -17.00 -16.36
N ALA A 102 39.12 -17.85 -17.18
CA ALA A 102 39.35 -17.55 -18.59
C ALA A 102 38.05 -17.56 -19.41
N THR A 103 37.09 -18.41 -19.07
CA THR A 103 35.81 -18.53 -19.77
C THR A 103 34.91 -17.33 -19.49
N HIS A 104 34.88 -16.88 -18.24
CA HIS A 104 34.03 -15.77 -17.82
C HIS A 104 34.76 -14.41 -17.81
N ASN A 105 36.06 -14.40 -18.12
CA ASN A 105 36.90 -13.20 -18.25
C ASN A 105 37.04 -12.38 -16.95
N HIS A 106 37.37 -13.07 -15.85
CA HIS A 106 37.74 -12.43 -14.58
C HIS A 106 39.10 -12.91 -14.07
N LEU A 107 39.59 -12.31 -12.97
CA LEU A 107 40.84 -12.72 -12.35
C LEU A 107 40.73 -14.13 -11.74
N ARG A 108 41.73 -14.98 -12.00
CA ARG A 108 41.83 -16.31 -11.38
C ARG A 108 41.93 -16.28 -9.87
N TYR A 109 42.66 -15.30 -9.34
CA TYR A 109 42.97 -15.26 -7.91
C TYR A 109 42.28 -14.10 -7.22
N GLY A 110 41.52 -14.41 -6.18
CA GLY A 110 40.86 -13.43 -5.33
C GLY A 110 41.68 -13.06 -4.08
N ARG A 111 40.94 -12.78 -3.00
CA ARG A 111 41.45 -12.36 -1.69
C ARG A 111 42.23 -13.48 -0.99
N ASN A 112 42.99 -13.11 0.05
CA ASN A 112 43.77 -14.05 0.86
C ASN A 112 43.25 -14.06 2.30
N TYR A 113 43.03 -15.24 2.86
CA TYR A 113 42.45 -15.43 4.18
C TYR A 113 43.38 -16.21 5.10
N THR A 114 43.35 -15.92 6.39
CA THR A 114 44.10 -16.67 7.41
C THR A 114 43.52 -18.06 7.67
N GLY A 115 42.20 -18.22 7.45
CA GLY A 115 41.46 -19.46 7.66
C GLY A 115 40.74 -19.48 9.01
N LEU A 116 39.41 -19.67 8.99
CA LEU A 116 38.60 -19.82 10.21
C LEU A 116 38.90 -21.13 10.94
N TYR A 117 39.20 -22.20 10.18
CA TYR A 117 39.53 -23.51 10.71
C TYR A 117 40.65 -24.18 9.88
N PRO A 118 41.93 -23.77 10.03
CA PRO A 118 43.03 -24.28 9.21
C PRO A 118 43.27 -25.79 9.30
N ASN A 119 42.84 -26.42 10.40
CA ASN A 119 42.89 -27.87 10.61
C ASN A 119 41.78 -28.63 9.85
N TRP A 120 40.89 -27.94 9.13
CA TRP A 120 39.85 -28.56 8.33
C TRP A 120 40.43 -29.58 7.34
N GLY A 121 39.89 -30.79 7.35
CA GLY A 121 40.31 -31.88 6.47
C GLY A 121 41.59 -32.61 6.89
N THR A 122 42.25 -32.21 7.99
CA THR A 122 43.40 -32.95 8.51
C THR A 122 42.95 -34.20 9.27
N THR A 123 43.79 -35.23 9.29
CA THR A 123 43.57 -36.45 10.08
C THR A 123 44.04 -36.25 11.52
N ASN A 124 43.20 -36.60 12.47
CA ASN A 124 43.50 -36.61 13.91
C ASN A 124 44.35 -37.83 14.29
N SER A 125 44.89 -37.82 15.51
CA SER A 125 45.71 -38.93 16.04
C SER A 125 44.98 -40.27 16.11
N ASP A 126 43.65 -40.26 16.17
CA ASP A 126 42.78 -41.45 16.18
C ASP A 126 42.36 -41.91 14.77
N GLY A 127 42.87 -41.27 13.72
CA GLY A 127 42.53 -41.56 12.32
C GLY A 127 41.23 -40.91 11.83
N SER A 128 40.49 -40.21 12.68
CA SER A 128 39.31 -39.45 12.27
C SER A 128 39.71 -38.20 11.46
N ILE A 129 38.82 -37.71 10.58
CA ILE A 129 39.04 -36.48 9.81
C ILE A 129 38.34 -35.32 10.51
N ASN A 130 39.00 -34.16 10.57
CA ASN A 130 38.40 -32.90 11.02
C ASN A 130 37.39 -32.40 9.98
N LYS A 131 36.12 -32.78 10.16
CA LYS A 131 34.99 -32.34 9.34
C LYS A 131 34.35 -31.07 9.90
N VAL A 132 33.41 -30.50 9.15
CA VAL A 132 32.57 -29.37 9.57
C VAL A 132 31.09 -29.63 9.28
N HIS A 133 30.21 -28.92 9.97
CA HIS A 133 28.82 -28.74 9.60
C HIS A 133 28.66 -27.42 8.86
N LEU A 134 28.09 -27.44 7.67
CA LEU A 134 27.81 -26.23 6.89
C LEU A 134 26.34 -25.85 7.04
N VAL A 135 26.07 -24.62 7.46
CA VAL A 135 24.72 -24.06 7.58
C VAL A 135 24.63 -22.81 6.71
N GLY A 136 23.83 -22.89 5.66
CA GLY A 136 23.69 -21.84 4.65
C GLY A 136 22.28 -21.28 4.64
N HIS A 137 22.18 -19.95 4.73
CA HIS A 137 20.91 -19.24 4.55
C HIS A 137 20.81 -18.71 3.11
N SER A 138 19.60 -18.76 2.52
CA SER A 138 19.35 -18.22 1.18
C SER A 138 20.33 -18.82 0.14
N MET A 139 20.97 -18.02 -0.70
CA MET A 139 22.01 -18.48 -1.64
C MET A 139 23.15 -19.25 -0.98
N GLY A 140 23.42 -19.02 0.31
CA GLY A 140 24.44 -19.72 1.08
C GLY A 140 24.23 -21.23 1.09
N GLY A 141 22.97 -21.69 1.05
CA GLY A 141 22.64 -23.11 0.94
C GLY A 141 23.07 -23.74 -0.39
N GLN A 142 22.92 -23.03 -1.52
CA GLN A 142 23.42 -23.51 -2.82
C GLN A 142 24.96 -23.51 -2.84
N THR A 143 25.57 -22.47 -2.27
CA THR A 143 27.03 -22.34 -2.17
C THR A 143 27.66 -23.51 -1.40
N ILE A 144 27.13 -23.86 -0.22
CA ILE A 144 27.70 -24.97 0.58
C ILE A 144 27.48 -26.33 -0.07
N ARG A 145 26.40 -26.51 -0.85
CA ARG A 145 26.20 -27.72 -1.65
C ARG A 145 27.26 -27.83 -2.74
N MET A 146 27.52 -26.74 -3.47
CA MET A 146 28.54 -26.72 -4.51
C MET A 146 29.95 -26.92 -3.95
N LEU A 147 30.29 -26.29 -2.81
CA LEU A 147 31.55 -26.55 -2.13
C LEU A 147 31.68 -28.03 -1.75
N THR A 148 30.62 -28.63 -1.21
CA THR A 148 30.62 -30.05 -0.82
C THR A 148 30.84 -30.96 -2.03
N GLN A 149 30.21 -30.65 -3.18
CA GLN A 149 30.43 -31.33 -4.45
C GLN A 149 31.88 -31.22 -4.92
N LEU A 150 32.44 -30.00 -4.93
CA LEU A 150 33.82 -29.74 -5.36
C LEU A 150 34.84 -30.46 -4.46
N LEU A 151 34.60 -30.52 -3.16
CA LEU A 151 35.46 -31.26 -2.24
C LEU A 151 35.49 -32.75 -2.56
N GLU A 152 34.33 -33.37 -2.79
CA GLU A 152 34.22 -34.82 -3.00
C GLU A 152 34.64 -35.25 -4.41
N HIS A 153 34.22 -34.51 -5.44
CA HIS A 153 34.37 -34.93 -6.84
C HIS A 153 35.23 -34.00 -7.69
N GLY A 154 35.72 -32.91 -7.11
CA GLY A 154 36.40 -31.87 -7.87
C GLY A 154 35.43 -31.16 -8.79
N SER A 155 35.95 -30.58 -9.87
CA SER A 155 35.17 -29.95 -10.93
C SER A 155 34.55 -30.94 -11.93
N THR A 156 34.69 -32.25 -11.71
CA THR A 156 34.19 -33.28 -12.63
C THR A 156 32.68 -33.17 -12.83
N GLY A 157 32.22 -33.12 -14.08
CA GLY A 157 30.82 -32.98 -14.46
C GLY A 157 30.28 -31.55 -14.43
N ALA A 158 31.06 -30.56 -13.96
CA ALA A 158 30.67 -29.15 -14.03
C ALA A 158 30.68 -28.64 -15.48
N PRO A 159 29.92 -27.57 -15.80
CA PRO A 159 29.98 -26.94 -17.13
C PRO A 159 31.40 -26.56 -17.56
N ILE A 160 32.27 -26.23 -16.60
CA ILE A 160 33.69 -25.95 -16.81
C ILE A 160 34.52 -26.82 -15.86
N GLU A 161 35.20 -27.82 -16.41
CA GLU A 161 36.05 -28.72 -15.62
C GLU A 161 37.49 -28.19 -15.51
N GLU A 162 37.89 -27.73 -14.32
CA GLU A 162 39.28 -27.40 -13.99
C GLU A 162 40.25 -28.59 -14.07
N ASP A 163 41.55 -28.29 -14.19
CA ASP A 163 42.60 -29.31 -14.05
C ASP A 163 42.70 -29.77 -12.58
N PRO A 164 42.53 -31.07 -12.26
CA PRO A 164 42.66 -31.59 -10.89
C PRO A 164 44.02 -31.33 -10.23
N ALA A 165 45.07 -31.09 -11.01
CA ALA A 165 46.40 -30.75 -10.50
C ALA A 165 46.57 -29.24 -10.21
N SER A 166 45.66 -28.38 -10.68
CA SER A 166 45.80 -26.92 -10.60
C SER A 166 45.56 -26.34 -9.21
N HIS A 167 44.65 -26.95 -8.43
CA HIS A 167 44.34 -26.52 -7.07
C HIS A 167 43.76 -27.68 -6.25
N ALA A 168 43.98 -27.66 -4.94
CA ALA A 168 43.54 -28.74 -4.06
C ALA A 168 42.03 -28.95 -4.11
N LEU A 169 41.22 -27.88 -4.16
CA LEU A 169 39.75 -27.97 -4.23
C LEU A 169 39.30 -28.80 -5.45
N PHE A 170 39.77 -28.46 -6.65
CA PHE A 170 39.35 -29.10 -7.91
C PHE A 170 39.82 -30.54 -8.08
N LYS A 171 40.75 -31.02 -7.24
CA LYS A 171 41.19 -32.42 -7.23
C LYS A 171 40.10 -33.42 -6.82
N GLY A 172 39.13 -32.99 -6.00
CA GLY A 172 38.17 -33.92 -5.37
C GLY A 172 38.80 -34.84 -4.30
N GLY A 173 38.06 -35.87 -3.88
CA GLY A 173 38.47 -36.90 -2.92
C GLY A 173 38.48 -36.48 -1.45
N LYS A 174 37.67 -35.48 -1.07
CA LYS A 174 37.68 -34.89 0.28
C LYS A 174 36.29 -34.96 0.93
N SER A 175 36.04 -36.01 1.70
CA SER A 175 34.87 -36.12 2.58
C SER A 175 35.07 -35.28 3.86
N TRP A 176 35.14 -33.95 3.69
CA TRP A 176 35.46 -32.98 4.74
C TRP A 176 34.23 -32.29 5.36
N VAL A 177 33.04 -32.59 4.85
CA VAL A 177 31.76 -32.08 5.34
C VAL A 177 31.00 -33.23 6.00
N HIS A 178 30.41 -32.98 7.16
CA HIS A 178 29.59 -33.97 7.86
C HIS A 178 28.10 -33.77 7.62
N SER A 179 27.65 -32.50 7.60
CA SER A 179 26.29 -32.15 7.22
C SER A 179 26.21 -30.83 6.46
N VAL A 180 25.13 -30.70 5.70
CA VAL A 180 24.69 -29.51 4.98
C VAL A 180 23.29 -29.16 5.47
N THR A 181 23.09 -27.96 5.99
CA THR A 181 21.78 -27.43 6.37
C THR A 181 21.49 -26.21 5.52
N THR A 182 20.34 -26.22 4.85
CA THR A 182 19.88 -25.09 4.03
C THR A 182 18.65 -24.47 4.67
N ILE A 183 18.66 -23.15 4.86
CA ILE A 183 17.56 -22.40 5.46
C ILE A 183 17.09 -21.39 4.42
N SER A 184 15.80 -21.40 4.07
CA SER A 184 15.21 -20.46 3.09
C SER A 184 15.96 -20.41 1.75
N THR A 185 16.57 -21.53 1.37
CA THR A 185 17.50 -21.62 0.25
C THR A 185 16.75 -21.88 -1.05
N PRO A 186 17.03 -21.18 -2.16
CA PRO A 186 16.45 -21.49 -3.46
C PRO A 186 17.13 -22.74 -4.06
N ASN A 187 16.94 -23.92 -3.47
CA ASN A 187 17.63 -25.14 -3.90
C ASN A 187 17.29 -25.54 -5.34
N GLN A 188 16.13 -25.11 -5.85
CA GLN A 188 15.67 -25.24 -7.23
C GLN A 188 15.55 -23.87 -7.94
N GLY A 189 16.18 -22.83 -7.39
CA GLY A 189 16.11 -21.44 -7.88
C GLY A 189 14.93 -20.65 -7.31
N THR A 190 14.89 -19.36 -7.58
CA THR A 190 13.83 -18.44 -7.24
C THR A 190 13.41 -17.68 -8.48
N THR A 191 12.10 -17.52 -8.64
CA THR A 191 11.49 -16.73 -9.70
C THR A 191 11.88 -15.25 -9.61
N LEU A 192 12.40 -14.81 -8.46
CA LEU A 192 13.05 -13.51 -8.28
C LEU A 192 14.29 -13.36 -9.17
N GLY A 193 15.12 -14.41 -9.26
CA GLY A 193 16.31 -14.43 -10.11
C GLY A 193 15.94 -14.41 -11.60
N ASP A 194 14.87 -15.11 -11.98
CA ASP A 194 14.32 -15.07 -13.34
C ASP A 194 13.69 -13.72 -13.70
N GLY A 195 13.17 -12.99 -12.70
CA GLY A 195 12.44 -11.73 -12.84
C GLY A 195 13.28 -10.47 -12.70
N PHE A 196 14.60 -10.57 -12.47
CA PHE A 196 15.43 -9.41 -12.10
C PHE A 196 15.37 -8.27 -13.12
N SER A 197 15.30 -8.55 -14.42
CA SER A 197 15.13 -7.52 -15.46
C SER A 197 13.82 -6.73 -15.37
N THR A 198 12.81 -7.29 -14.70
CA THR A 198 11.50 -6.67 -14.49
C THR A 198 11.45 -5.85 -13.21
N ILE A 199 12.20 -6.26 -12.16
CA ILE A 199 12.08 -5.73 -10.80
C ILE A 199 13.42 -5.31 -10.17
N GLY A 200 14.44 -5.07 -11.01
CA GLY A 200 15.83 -4.94 -10.58
C GLY A 200 16.06 -3.84 -9.55
N ASP A 201 15.36 -2.71 -9.66
CA ASP A 201 15.51 -1.59 -8.72
C ASP A 201 14.97 -1.95 -7.32
N SER A 202 13.83 -2.65 -7.23
CA SER A 202 13.32 -3.16 -5.94
C SER A 202 14.27 -4.15 -5.27
N VAL A 203 15.01 -4.94 -6.07
CA VAL A 203 16.02 -5.87 -5.54
C VAL A 203 17.28 -5.13 -5.09
N LYS A 204 17.68 -4.06 -5.77
CA LYS A 204 18.81 -3.20 -5.37
C LYS A 204 18.51 -2.48 -4.05
N ASP A 205 17.28 -2.00 -3.90
CA ASP A 205 16.84 -1.22 -2.74
C ASP A 205 16.61 -2.09 -1.49
N LEU A 206 16.56 -3.42 -1.63
CA LEU A 206 16.31 -4.35 -0.53
C LEU A 206 17.24 -4.10 0.66
N LEU A 207 18.55 -4.01 0.42
CA LEU A 207 19.53 -3.81 1.51
C LEU A 207 19.31 -2.48 2.22
N ALA A 208 19.09 -1.41 1.46
CA ALA A 208 18.83 -0.08 2.03
C ALA A 208 17.50 -0.06 2.81
N GLY A 209 16.46 -0.69 2.28
CA GLY A 209 15.15 -0.83 2.94
C GLY A 209 15.25 -1.57 4.27
N VAL A 210 15.98 -2.70 4.31
CA VAL A 210 16.19 -3.47 5.55
C VAL A 210 16.89 -2.61 6.59
N LEU A 211 17.98 -1.93 6.21
CA LEU A 211 18.73 -1.04 7.09
C LEU A 211 17.92 0.16 7.58
N SER A 212 16.94 0.62 6.79
CA SER A 212 15.98 1.66 7.17
C SER A 212 15.06 1.18 8.29
N VAL A 213 14.47 -0.01 8.14
CA VAL A 213 13.54 -0.58 9.14
C VAL A 213 14.23 -0.75 10.48
N VAL A 214 15.46 -1.27 10.50
CA VAL A 214 16.23 -1.46 11.74
C VAL A 214 16.96 -0.20 12.23
N GLY A 215 16.80 0.95 11.58
CA GLY A 215 17.24 2.24 12.09
C GLY A 215 18.74 2.50 11.99
N ILE A 216 19.43 1.82 11.07
CA ILE A 216 20.88 1.89 10.95
C ILE A 216 21.29 3.01 9.96
N LEU A 217 20.42 3.41 9.03
CA LEU A 217 20.72 4.33 7.91
C LEU A 217 21.25 5.74 8.26
N GLY A 218 21.29 6.15 9.53
CA GLY A 218 21.57 7.52 9.97
C GLY A 218 22.66 8.26 9.18
N ASP A 219 23.88 7.72 9.11
CA ASP A 219 24.91 8.21 8.19
C ASP A 219 25.43 7.05 7.32
N SER A 220 24.65 6.68 6.31
CA SER A 220 24.95 5.59 5.38
C SER A 220 26.30 5.74 4.66
N THR A 221 26.90 6.95 4.65
CA THR A 221 28.23 7.18 4.09
C THR A 221 29.35 6.59 4.95
N LYS A 222 29.14 6.47 6.27
CA LYS A 222 30.09 5.87 7.24
C LYS A 222 30.00 4.35 7.32
N MET A 223 28.99 3.75 6.70
CA MET A 223 28.82 2.31 6.70
C MET A 223 29.83 1.62 5.79
N VAL A 224 30.37 0.52 6.30
CA VAL A 224 31.21 -0.42 5.56
C VAL A 224 30.32 -1.54 5.03
N TYR A 225 30.19 -1.62 3.70
CA TYR A 225 29.59 -2.74 2.99
C TYR A 225 30.41 -2.98 1.72
N ASP A 226 30.74 -4.23 1.45
CA ASP A 226 31.62 -4.63 0.36
C ASP A 226 30.98 -5.74 -0.47
N ALA A 227 30.79 -5.47 -1.76
CA ALA A 227 30.25 -6.41 -2.73
C ALA A 227 31.21 -7.57 -3.05
N LYS A 228 32.51 -7.44 -2.72
CA LYS A 228 33.55 -8.48 -2.90
C LYS A 228 33.65 -9.00 -4.33
N LEU A 229 33.54 -8.10 -5.30
CA LEU A 229 33.61 -8.39 -6.74
C LEU A 229 34.98 -7.99 -7.33
N ASP A 230 36.06 -8.14 -6.55
CA ASP A 230 37.41 -7.75 -6.94
C ASP A 230 37.89 -8.49 -8.20
N GLN A 231 37.45 -9.75 -8.38
CA GLN A 231 37.80 -10.56 -9.55
C GLN A 231 37.28 -9.95 -10.85
N TRP A 232 36.20 -9.17 -10.76
CA TRP A 232 35.58 -8.41 -11.86
C TRP A 232 36.13 -6.99 -12.01
N GLY A 233 37.10 -6.60 -11.17
CA GLY A 233 37.62 -5.23 -11.16
C GLY A 233 36.65 -4.19 -10.58
N ILE A 234 35.55 -4.61 -9.94
CA ILE A 234 34.59 -3.70 -9.32
C ILE A 234 35.15 -3.28 -7.97
N THR A 235 35.48 -1.99 -7.84
CA THR A 235 36.11 -1.46 -6.63
C THR A 235 35.14 -1.41 -5.46
N THR A 236 35.69 -1.54 -4.25
CA THR A 236 34.96 -1.37 -2.99
C THR A 236 34.28 0.00 -2.89
N LYS A 237 33.38 0.13 -1.91
CA LYS A 237 32.69 1.39 -1.59
C LYS A 237 33.70 2.50 -1.26
N GLN A 238 33.55 3.65 -1.90
CA GLN A 238 34.43 4.81 -1.73
C GLN A 238 34.09 5.59 -0.45
N SER A 239 35.05 6.37 0.05
CA SER A 239 34.83 7.25 1.21
C SER A 239 33.80 8.32 0.85
N GLY A 240 32.75 8.47 1.66
CA GLY A 240 31.65 9.41 1.42
C GLY A 240 30.59 8.92 0.42
N GLU A 241 30.82 7.82 -0.29
CA GLU A 241 29.79 7.18 -1.14
C GLU A 241 28.69 6.62 -0.25
N SER A 242 27.41 6.81 -0.60
CA SER A 242 26.31 6.16 0.12
C SER A 242 26.23 4.67 -0.23
N ILE A 243 25.56 3.85 0.58
CA ILE A 243 25.33 2.43 0.21
C ILE A 243 24.54 2.33 -1.10
N GLN A 244 23.51 3.16 -1.28
CA GLN A 244 22.69 3.13 -2.49
C GLN A 244 23.51 3.42 -3.75
N THR A 245 24.28 4.52 -3.73
CA THR A 245 25.16 4.90 -4.84
C THR A 245 26.19 3.81 -5.15
N TYR A 246 26.70 3.15 -4.11
CA TYR A 246 27.61 2.03 -4.28
C TYR A 246 26.93 0.83 -4.96
N LEU A 247 25.74 0.46 -4.53
CA LEU A 247 24.97 -0.63 -5.15
C LEU A 247 24.60 -0.28 -6.59
N ASP A 248 24.15 0.94 -6.87
CA ASP A 248 23.86 1.40 -8.24
C ASP A 248 25.09 1.23 -9.14
N ARG A 249 26.27 1.61 -8.65
CA ARG A 249 27.54 1.40 -9.35
C ARG A 249 27.86 -0.07 -9.55
N VAL A 250 27.67 -0.92 -8.53
CA VAL A 250 27.87 -2.38 -8.65
C VAL A 250 26.95 -2.96 -9.71
N PHE A 251 25.65 -2.68 -9.65
CA PHE A 251 24.64 -3.21 -10.56
C PHE A 251 24.65 -2.56 -11.95
N SER A 252 25.39 -1.46 -12.15
CA SER A 252 25.66 -0.90 -13.49
C SER A 252 26.69 -1.71 -14.29
N SER A 253 27.37 -2.67 -13.65
CA SER A 253 28.33 -3.55 -14.32
C SER A 253 27.65 -4.48 -15.31
N SER A 254 28.33 -4.76 -16.43
CA SER A 254 27.85 -5.68 -17.47
C SER A 254 27.69 -7.13 -16.99
N ILE A 255 28.25 -7.50 -15.83
CA ILE A 255 28.06 -8.84 -15.25
C ILE A 255 26.62 -9.09 -14.79
N PHE A 256 25.80 -8.04 -14.64
CA PHE A 256 24.38 -8.15 -14.31
C PHE A 256 23.49 -8.14 -15.55
N ASP A 257 24.07 -8.18 -16.75
CA ASP A 257 23.31 -8.38 -17.99
C ASP A 257 22.59 -9.74 -17.96
N PRO A 258 21.33 -9.85 -18.42
CA PRO A 258 20.57 -11.10 -18.38
C PRO A 258 21.22 -12.28 -19.11
N SER A 259 22.14 -12.03 -20.06
CA SER A 259 22.86 -13.09 -20.78
C SER A 259 24.08 -13.62 -20.01
N PHE A 260 24.51 -12.93 -18.97
CA PHE A 260 25.70 -13.28 -18.19
C PHE A 260 25.37 -14.33 -17.11
N LYS A 261 26.16 -15.42 -17.08
CA LYS A 261 25.87 -16.59 -16.25
C LYS A 261 26.70 -16.72 -14.97
N ASP A 262 27.84 -16.05 -14.88
CA ASP A 262 28.75 -16.21 -13.74
C ASP A 262 28.52 -15.15 -12.65
N VAL A 263 27.26 -15.04 -12.24
CA VAL A 263 26.77 -14.04 -11.30
C VAL A 263 25.64 -14.63 -10.47
N CYS A 264 25.34 -14.04 -9.31
CA CYS A 264 24.29 -14.55 -8.44
C CYS A 264 22.93 -14.66 -9.12
N LEU A 265 22.58 -13.76 -10.04
CA LEU A 265 21.28 -13.75 -10.70
C LEU A 265 21.02 -15.03 -11.51
N TRP A 266 22.04 -15.53 -12.22
CA TRP A 266 21.93 -16.81 -12.91
C TRP A 266 21.84 -17.97 -11.92
N SER A 267 22.77 -18.06 -10.97
CA SER A 267 22.76 -19.12 -9.94
C SER A 267 21.44 -19.18 -9.13
N LEU A 268 20.80 -18.03 -8.89
CA LEU A 268 19.54 -17.92 -8.18
C LEU A 268 18.33 -18.18 -9.07
N SER A 269 18.41 -17.99 -10.39
CA SER A 269 17.31 -18.27 -11.32
C SER A 269 16.92 -19.74 -11.33
N THR A 270 15.68 -20.06 -11.70
CA THR A 270 15.25 -21.46 -11.86
C THR A 270 16.05 -22.18 -12.96
N GLY A 271 16.44 -21.45 -14.01
CA GLY A 271 17.31 -21.96 -15.07
C GLY A 271 18.71 -22.35 -14.58
N GLY A 272 19.40 -21.45 -13.87
CA GLY A 272 20.75 -21.70 -13.37
C GLY A 272 20.79 -22.72 -12.24
N ALA A 273 19.83 -22.70 -11.31
CA ALA A 273 19.74 -23.74 -10.28
C ALA A 273 19.51 -25.14 -10.88
N LYS A 274 18.71 -25.23 -11.95
CA LYS A 274 18.53 -26.47 -12.71
C LYS A 274 19.81 -26.92 -13.42
N GLU A 275 20.57 -25.99 -14.00
CA GLU A 275 21.89 -26.26 -14.59
C GLU A 275 22.87 -26.78 -13.54
N GLU A 276 22.98 -26.13 -12.38
CA GLU A 276 23.82 -26.56 -11.26
C GLU A 276 23.42 -27.94 -10.72
N ALA A 277 22.12 -28.23 -10.61
CA ALA A 277 21.61 -29.53 -10.18
C ALA A 277 21.98 -30.69 -11.12
N THR A 278 22.41 -30.41 -12.35
CA THR A 278 22.91 -31.46 -13.27
C THR A 278 24.21 -32.10 -12.78
N TRP A 279 24.99 -31.42 -11.94
CA TRP A 279 26.29 -31.91 -11.47
C TRP A 279 26.50 -31.77 -9.95
N VAL A 280 25.86 -30.82 -9.27
CA VAL A 280 25.86 -30.69 -7.80
C VAL A 280 24.83 -31.63 -7.21
N LYS A 281 25.29 -32.79 -6.72
CA LYS A 281 24.42 -33.88 -6.26
C LYS A 281 24.27 -33.92 -4.74
N THR A 282 23.19 -34.58 -4.29
CA THR A 282 23.08 -35.05 -2.91
C THR A 282 24.03 -36.23 -2.71
N LEU A 283 25.08 -36.04 -1.90
CA LEU A 283 26.13 -37.05 -1.68
C LEU A 283 25.71 -38.09 -0.64
N SER A 284 26.05 -39.35 -0.86
CA SER A 284 25.58 -40.47 -0.04
C SER A 284 26.15 -40.52 1.39
N ASP A 285 27.23 -39.80 1.66
CA ASP A 285 27.98 -39.81 2.92
C ASP A 285 27.85 -38.50 3.72
N VAL A 286 26.90 -37.62 3.33
CA VAL A 286 26.61 -36.34 3.98
C VAL A 286 25.15 -36.29 4.45
N TYR A 287 24.90 -35.72 5.62
CA TYR A 287 23.52 -35.44 6.09
C TYR A 287 23.02 -34.12 5.49
N TYR A 288 21.83 -34.11 4.91
CA TYR A 288 21.21 -32.89 4.37
C TYR A 288 19.96 -32.53 5.19
N TYR A 289 19.81 -31.26 5.56
CA TYR A 289 18.63 -30.72 6.22
C TYR A 289 18.13 -29.49 5.47
N SER A 290 16.81 -29.32 5.41
CA SER A 290 16.20 -28.14 4.79
C SER A 290 15.08 -27.56 5.65
N TYR A 291 15.19 -26.28 5.98
CA TYR A 291 14.11 -25.49 6.57
C TYR A 291 13.47 -24.64 5.48
N ALA A 292 12.16 -24.81 5.28
CA ALA A 292 11.36 -24.00 4.36
C ALA A 292 10.59 -22.94 5.16
N THR A 293 10.65 -21.71 4.69
CA THR A 293 9.92 -20.55 5.22
C THR A 293 8.78 -20.18 4.30
N ILE A 294 7.71 -19.63 4.88
CA ILE A 294 6.61 -19.01 4.15
C ILE A 294 6.08 -17.86 4.98
N ASP A 295 5.85 -16.73 4.32
CA ASP A 295 5.14 -15.61 4.94
C ASP A 295 4.14 -14.95 3.99
N THR A 296 3.60 -15.75 3.09
CA THR A 296 2.47 -15.39 2.25
C THR A 296 1.25 -16.26 2.55
N TYR A 297 0.05 -15.74 2.30
CA TYR A 297 -1.19 -16.51 2.30
C TYR A 297 -1.74 -16.62 0.87
N ASP A 298 -2.41 -17.75 0.59
CA ASP A 298 -3.06 -17.97 -0.69
C ASP A 298 -4.33 -17.11 -0.81
N THR A 299 -4.48 -16.48 -1.95
CA THR A 299 -5.69 -15.73 -2.33
C THR A 299 -5.93 -15.88 -3.83
N ARG A 300 -6.74 -14.99 -4.42
CA ARG A 300 -7.05 -14.97 -5.85
C ARG A 300 -6.80 -13.59 -6.42
N ASP A 301 -6.32 -13.55 -7.67
CA ASP A 301 -6.26 -12.32 -8.44
C ASP A 301 -7.65 -11.98 -9.01
N LEU A 302 -7.73 -10.87 -9.74
CA LEU A 302 -8.95 -10.35 -10.35
C LEU A 302 -9.65 -11.34 -11.33
N LEU A 303 -8.95 -12.37 -11.83
CA LEU A 303 -9.51 -13.40 -12.71
C LEU A 303 -9.79 -14.71 -11.96
N LEU A 304 -9.92 -14.66 -10.63
CA LEU A 304 -10.08 -15.83 -9.75
C LEU A 304 -8.95 -16.86 -9.88
N ARG A 305 -7.77 -16.45 -10.36
CA ARG A 305 -6.60 -17.33 -10.47
C ARG A 305 -5.82 -17.29 -9.17
N LYS A 306 -5.29 -18.43 -8.75
CA LYS A 306 -4.44 -18.52 -7.56
C LYS A 306 -3.29 -17.52 -7.64
N ILE A 307 -3.08 -16.79 -6.54
CA ILE A 307 -1.91 -15.97 -6.20
C ILE A 307 -1.62 -16.11 -4.69
N SER A 308 -0.47 -15.64 -4.25
CA SER A 308 -0.10 -15.56 -2.84
C SER A 308 0.32 -14.12 -2.50
N LEU A 309 -0.13 -13.58 -1.37
CA LEU A 309 0.17 -12.21 -0.91
C LEU A 309 0.87 -12.23 0.45
N PRO A 310 1.73 -11.24 0.78
CA PRO A 310 2.48 -11.20 2.05
C PRO A 310 1.56 -11.02 3.26
N ASN A 311 1.91 -11.64 4.39
CA ASN A 311 1.32 -11.29 5.68
C ASN A 311 1.97 -10.00 6.20
N LEU A 312 1.30 -8.86 6.00
CA LEU A 312 1.84 -7.52 6.27
C LEU A 312 2.25 -7.21 7.72
N LEU A 313 1.86 -8.06 8.69
CA LEU A 313 2.22 -7.90 10.10
C LEU A 313 3.49 -8.66 10.50
N THR A 314 3.87 -9.68 9.73
CA THR A 314 5.02 -10.55 10.02
C THR A 314 6.11 -10.42 8.96
N MET A 315 5.75 -10.10 7.71
CA MET A 315 6.68 -9.85 6.61
C MET A 315 7.35 -8.49 6.77
N LEU A 316 8.68 -8.45 6.69
CA LEU A 316 9.44 -7.21 6.70
C LEU A 316 9.09 -6.34 5.47
N LEU A 317 8.77 -5.06 5.69
CA LEU A 317 8.28 -4.12 4.66
C LEU A 317 9.03 -4.13 3.31
N PRO A 318 10.38 -4.15 3.26
CA PRO A 318 11.12 -4.15 1.99
C PRO A 318 10.93 -5.44 1.18
N LEU A 319 10.43 -6.51 1.81
CA LEU A 319 10.15 -7.80 1.18
C LEU A 319 8.75 -7.87 0.57
N ASP A 320 7.79 -7.04 1.00
CA ASP A 320 6.42 -7.03 0.48
C ASP A 320 6.32 -6.94 -1.05
N PRO A 321 6.97 -5.99 -1.75
CA PRO A 321 6.86 -5.89 -3.20
C PRO A 321 7.45 -7.12 -3.91
N LEU A 322 8.50 -7.71 -3.34
CA LEU A 322 9.10 -8.94 -3.85
C LEU A 322 8.12 -10.10 -3.63
N ALA A 323 7.54 -10.22 -2.43
CA ALA A 323 6.58 -11.27 -2.10
C ALA A 323 5.37 -11.28 -3.03
N VAL A 324 4.85 -10.09 -3.36
CA VAL A 324 3.76 -9.90 -4.33
C VAL A 324 4.20 -10.31 -5.74
N PHE A 325 5.42 -9.97 -6.16
CA PHE A 325 5.93 -10.39 -7.47
C PHE A 325 6.06 -11.92 -7.58
N LEU A 326 6.69 -12.56 -6.58
CA LEU A 326 6.85 -14.01 -6.53
C LEU A 326 5.50 -14.74 -6.42
N GLY A 327 4.57 -14.19 -5.64
CA GLY A 327 3.23 -14.74 -5.42
C GLY A 327 2.22 -14.42 -6.51
N GLY A 328 2.55 -13.48 -7.40
CA GLY A 328 1.74 -13.09 -8.54
C GLY A 328 1.75 -14.12 -9.67
N ARG A 329 1.39 -13.66 -10.88
CA ARG A 329 1.24 -14.54 -12.04
C ARG A 329 2.50 -14.69 -12.90
N TYR A 330 3.63 -14.09 -12.50
CA TYR A 330 4.89 -14.17 -13.26
C TYR A 330 5.35 -15.62 -13.47
N ALA A 331 5.45 -16.41 -12.41
CA ALA A 331 5.87 -17.80 -12.48
C ALA A 331 4.98 -18.67 -13.40
N PRO A 332 3.64 -18.69 -13.24
CA PRO A 332 2.79 -19.49 -14.11
C PRO A 332 2.63 -18.93 -15.53
N ASP A 333 2.55 -17.61 -15.70
CA ASP A 333 2.17 -17.04 -17.00
C ASP A 333 3.41 -16.79 -17.89
N LYS A 334 4.55 -16.40 -17.32
CA LYS A 334 5.80 -16.15 -18.07
C LYS A 334 6.73 -17.36 -18.08
N LEU A 335 7.02 -17.94 -16.91
CA LEU A 335 7.96 -19.07 -16.81
C LEU A 335 7.30 -20.43 -17.05
N LYS A 336 5.97 -20.49 -17.11
CA LYS A 336 5.18 -21.73 -17.28
C LYS A 336 5.40 -22.74 -16.14
N LEU A 337 5.72 -22.24 -14.94
CA LEU A 337 5.84 -23.04 -13.72
C LEU A 337 4.45 -23.26 -13.10
N SER A 338 4.30 -24.26 -12.22
CA SER A 338 3.03 -24.48 -11.53
C SER A 338 2.70 -23.33 -10.58
N THR A 339 1.43 -23.19 -10.21
CA THR A 339 0.98 -22.24 -9.19
C THR A 339 1.52 -22.55 -7.78
N ASP A 340 2.16 -23.71 -7.58
CA ASP A 340 2.85 -24.04 -6.33
C ASP A 340 4.16 -23.24 -6.14
N TRP A 341 4.61 -22.55 -7.19
CA TRP A 341 5.71 -21.59 -7.08
C TRP A 341 5.27 -20.25 -6.49
N GLN A 342 3.98 -19.98 -6.28
CA GLN A 342 3.52 -18.67 -5.79
C GLN A 342 3.78 -18.45 -4.28
N PRO A 343 3.53 -19.42 -3.38
CA PRO A 343 3.86 -19.28 -1.97
C PRO A 343 5.35 -18.98 -1.77
N ASN A 344 5.67 -17.97 -0.94
CA ASN A 344 7.03 -17.51 -0.76
C ASN A 344 7.26 -16.84 0.62
N ASP A 345 8.52 -16.50 0.91
CA ASP A 345 8.96 -15.81 2.12
C ASP A 345 9.44 -14.37 1.87
N GLY A 346 9.08 -13.80 0.71
CA GLY A 346 9.53 -12.49 0.27
C GLY A 346 10.77 -12.50 -0.64
N VAL A 347 11.53 -13.59 -0.73
CA VAL A 347 12.71 -13.67 -1.62
C VAL A 347 12.77 -14.98 -2.40
N VAL A 348 12.31 -16.07 -1.80
CA VAL A 348 12.39 -17.42 -2.36
C VAL A 348 11.02 -18.09 -2.33
N ASN A 349 10.67 -18.74 -3.45
CA ASN A 349 9.45 -19.54 -3.54
C ASN A 349 9.56 -20.77 -2.60
N THR A 350 8.57 -21.01 -1.75
CA THR A 350 8.62 -22.03 -0.68
C THR A 350 8.85 -23.44 -1.23
N ILE A 351 8.29 -23.77 -2.40
CA ILE A 351 8.49 -25.08 -3.06
C ILE A 351 9.96 -25.36 -3.38
N SER A 352 10.76 -24.32 -3.61
CA SER A 352 12.18 -24.43 -3.96
C SER A 352 13.04 -24.81 -2.76
N MET A 353 12.57 -24.59 -1.52
CA MET A 353 13.41 -24.68 -0.33
C MET A 353 13.66 -26.10 0.17
N GLY A 354 12.70 -26.99 0.00
CA GLY A 354 12.70 -28.28 0.68
C GLY A 354 13.73 -29.30 0.18
N SER A 355 14.30 -29.13 -1.01
CA SER A 355 15.33 -30.04 -1.56
C SER A 355 15.86 -29.51 -2.90
N ASP A 356 16.92 -30.13 -3.41
CA ASP A 356 17.46 -29.88 -4.75
C ASP A 356 16.58 -30.36 -5.93
N GLY A 357 15.45 -31.01 -5.64
CA GLY A 357 14.53 -31.54 -6.67
C GLY A 357 15.01 -32.81 -7.37
N VAL A 358 16.19 -33.34 -7.00
CA VAL A 358 16.81 -34.52 -7.63
C VAL A 358 17.09 -35.62 -6.61
N GLY A 359 17.68 -35.25 -5.47
CA GLY A 359 18.00 -36.16 -4.37
C GLY A 359 16.74 -36.68 -3.67
N THR A 360 16.87 -37.83 -3.02
CA THR A 360 15.77 -38.37 -2.22
C THR A 360 15.51 -37.48 -1.01
N ALA A 361 14.26 -37.05 -0.84
CA ALA A 361 13.82 -36.28 0.32
C ALA A 361 12.88 -37.10 1.21
N VAL A 362 13.02 -36.91 2.52
CA VAL A 362 12.24 -37.57 3.58
C VAL A 362 11.85 -36.53 4.63
N THR A 363 10.64 -36.62 5.17
CA THR A 363 10.26 -35.78 6.32
C THR A 363 11.10 -36.19 7.54
N PHE A 364 11.69 -35.22 8.22
CA PHE A 364 12.39 -35.46 9.46
C PHE A 364 11.40 -35.87 10.56
N ALA A 365 11.58 -37.06 11.13
CA ALA A 365 10.73 -37.62 12.17
C ALA A 365 11.56 -38.05 13.39
N GLY A 366 12.56 -37.24 13.75
CA GLY A 366 13.47 -37.50 14.86
C GLY A 366 14.61 -38.48 14.57
N ALA A 367 14.84 -38.81 13.29
CA ALA A 367 15.96 -39.64 12.88
C ALA A 367 16.57 -39.12 11.56
N SER A 368 17.82 -38.71 11.64
CA SER A 368 18.60 -38.19 10.53
C SER A 368 18.99 -39.29 9.54
N GLN A 369 18.62 -39.12 8.27
CA GLN A 369 18.97 -40.04 7.19
C GLN A 369 20.16 -39.50 6.38
N LEU A 370 21.24 -40.26 6.37
CA LEU A 370 22.43 -39.97 5.58
C LEU A 370 22.13 -40.07 4.08
N GLY A 371 22.69 -39.16 3.28
CA GLY A 371 22.55 -39.15 1.82
C GLY A 371 21.16 -38.78 1.32
N LYS A 372 20.33 -38.18 2.19
CA LYS A 372 18.97 -37.74 1.86
C LYS A 372 18.70 -36.38 2.45
N TRP A 373 17.78 -35.64 1.83
CA TRP A 373 17.21 -34.41 2.36
C TRP A 373 16.24 -34.72 3.48
N ASN A 374 16.62 -34.38 4.72
CA ASN A 374 15.76 -34.41 5.89
C ASN A 374 14.97 -33.09 5.92
N LYS A 375 13.75 -33.13 5.39
CA LYS A 375 12.83 -32.00 5.34
C LYS A 375 12.32 -31.70 6.74
N MET A 376 12.75 -30.57 7.27
CA MET A 376 12.29 -30.07 8.56
C MET A 376 10.86 -29.55 8.42
N PRO A 377 10.11 -29.44 9.53
CA PRO A 377 8.81 -28.76 9.53
C PRO A 377 8.90 -27.37 8.89
N GLN A 378 7.91 -27.02 8.07
CA GLN A 378 7.82 -25.70 7.46
C GLN A 378 7.60 -24.65 8.55
N LEU A 379 8.35 -23.55 8.47
CA LEU A 379 8.27 -22.41 9.36
C LEU A 379 7.28 -21.40 8.74
N ASN A 380 6.08 -21.33 9.32
CA ASN A 380 5.02 -20.43 8.85
C ASN A 380 5.14 -19.06 9.50
N ARG A 381 4.64 -18.01 8.82
CA ARG A 381 4.68 -16.62 9.29
C ARG A 381 6.09 -16.16 9.65
N LEU A 382 7.04 -16.55 8.80
CA LEU A 382 8.44 -16.23 8.96
C LEU A 382 9.02 -15.87 7.60
N ASP A 383 9.29 -14.58 7.41
CA ASP A 383 9.91 -14.09 6.18
C ASP A 383 11.40 -14.49 6.06
N HIS A 384 11.97 -14.15 4.91
CA HIS A 384 13.33 -14.51 4.54
C HIS A 384 14.41 -14.01 5.52
N LEU A 385 14.21 -12.87 6.19
CA LEU A 385 15.19 -12.30 7.12
C LEU A 385 14.84 -12.60 8.59
N ALA A 386 13.57 -12.89 8.88
CA ALA A 386 13.13 -13.29 10.20
C ALA A 386 13.85 -14.56 10.68
N VAL A 387 14.07 -15.54 9.80
CA VAL A 387 14.77 -16.80 10.14
C VAL A 387 16.26 -16.66 10.51
N ILE A 388 16.86 -15.51 10.22
CA ILE A 388 18.24 -15.17 10.65
C ILE A 388 18.27 -14.16 11.80
N GLY A 389 17.11 -13.87 12.42
CA GLY A 389 17.01 -13.02 13.61
C GLY A 389 16.67 -11.56 13.33
N VAL A 390 16.21 -11.19 12.12
CA VAL A 390 15.61 -9.87 11.85
C VAL A 390 14.11 -9.93 12.14
N THR A 391 13.77 -10.27 13.38
CA THR A 391 12.39 -10.37 13.88
C THR A 391 12.37 -10.23 15.39
N LEU A 392 11.23 -9.83 15.94
CA LEU A 392 11.02 -9.70 17.39
C LEU A 392 10.88 -11.06 18.09
N HIS A 393 10.60 -12.14 17.35
CA HIS A 393 10.46 -13.50 17.90
C HIS A 393 11.82 -14.12 18.24
N THR A 394 12.22 -14.03 19.51
CA THR A 394 13.51 -14.57 20.00
C THR A 394 13.63 -16.10 19.89
N GLN A 395 12.52 -16.80 19.67
CA GLN A 395 12.46 -18.27 19.49
C GLN A 395 13.24 -18.74 18.25
N VAL A 396 13.64 -17.82 17.36
CA VAL A 396 14.55 -18.14 16.25
C VAL A 396 15.91 -18.60 16.77
N LEU A 397 16.46 -18.01 17.84
CA LEU A 397 17.71 -18.50 18.43
C LEU A 397 17.55 -19.94 18.94
N ASP A 398 16.44 -20.25 19.62
CA ASP A 398 16.16 -21.58 20.15
C ASP A 398 16.15 -22.64 19.03
N LEU A 399 15.70 -22.28 17.82
CA LEU A 399 15.77 -23.13 16.63
C LEU A 399 17.22 -23.50 16.28
N TYR A 400 18.13 -22.51 16.27
CA TYR A 400 19.56 -22.76 16.00
C TYR A 400 20.19 -23.59 17.11
N GLU A 401 19.83 -23.36 18.37
CA GLU A 401 20.36 -24.16 19.48
C GLU A 401 19.89 -25.61 19.43
N GLY A 402 18.61 -25.84 19.11
CA GLY A 402 18.04 -27.16 18.91
C GLY A 402 18.69 -27.87 17.73
N HIS A 403 18.89 -27.16 16.62
CA HIS A 403 19.53 -27.72 15.44
C HIS A 403 21.01 -28.03 15.70
N ALA A 404 21.74 -27.16 16.39
CA ALA A 404 23.12 -27.41 16.81
C ALA A 404 23.21 -28.66 17.71
N ALA A 405 22.24 -28.88 18.59
CA ALA A 405 22.16 -30.10 19.39
C ALA A 405 21.98 -31.37 18.53
N VAL A 406 21.15 -31.30 17.48
CA VAL A 406 20.98 -32.40 16.52
C VAL A 406 22.28 -32.65 15.75
N LEU A 407 22.94 -31.60 15.26
CA LEU A 407 24.22 -31.72 14.56
C LEU A 407 25.32 -32.33 15.45
N ALA A 408 25.40 -31.92 16.71
CA ALA A 408 26.36 -32.47 17.68
C ALA A 408 26.04 -33.93 18.09
N ALA A 409 24.79 -34.36 17.93
CA ALA A 409 24.32 -35.73 18.18
C ALA A 409 24.46 -36.67 16.97
N LEU A 410 24.95 -36.18 15.82
CA LEU A 410 25.21 -37.03 14.66
C LEU A 410 26.39 -37.98 14.90
N PRO A 411 26.29 -39.26 14.49
CA PRO A 411 27.37 -40.23 14.66
C PRO A 411 28.63 -39.84 13.87
N ALA A 412 29.79 -39.83 14.53
CA ALA A 412 31.09 -39.53 13.90
C ALA A 412 31.53 -40.56 12.84
N THR A 413 30.95 -41.76 12.81
CA THR A 413 31.24 -42.82 11.82
C THR A 413 29.98 -43.31 11.12
N SER A 414 30.06 -43.50 9.80
CA SER A 414 28.93 -43.86 8.91
C SER A 414 28.52 -45.33 8.96
N SER A 415 29.07 -46.14 9.88
CA SER A 415 28.87 -47.59 9.96
C SER A 415 27.49 -48.01 10.50
N SER A 416 26.60 -47.06 10.80
CA SER A 416 25.22 -47.33 11.19
C SER A 416 24.25 -46.57 10.28
N ARG A 417 23.51 -47.30 9.44
CA ARG A 417 22.47 -46.73 8.56
C ARG A 417 21.18 -46.33 9.29
N ARG A 418 21.07 -46.57 10.62
CA ARG A 418 19.95 -46.16 11.48
C ARG A 418 20.40 -46.15 12.94
N LEU A 419 20.94 -45.03 13.42
CA LEU A 419 20.88 -44.71 14.85
C LEU A 419 19.88 -43.57 14.99
N ALA A 420 18.91 -43.72 15.90
CA ALA A 420 18.03 -42.61 16.25
C ALA A 420 18.91 -41.46 16.77
N ASP A 421 18.59 -40.22 16.39
CA ASP A 421 19.26 -39.06 16.95
C ASP A 421 19.05 -39.03 18.47
N SER A 422 19.91 -38.30 19.19
CA SER A 422 19.73 -38.13 20.64
C SER A 422 18.30 -37.67 20.91
N THR A 423 17.52 -38.47 21.64
CA THR A 423 16.13 -38.16 21.96
C THR A 423 16.03 -36.78 22.61
N ALA A 424 16.99 -36.40 23.45
CA ALA A 424 17.06 -35.09 24.06
C ALA A 424 17.32 -33.95 23.05
N ALA A 425 18.18 -34.17 22.05
CA ALA A 425 18.45 -33.16 21.02
C ALA A 425 17.24 -32.95 20.10
N VAL A 426 16.59 -34.06 19.69
CA VAL A 426 15.35 -34.02 18.91
C VAL A 426 14.25 -33.30 19.69
N THR A 427 14.04 -33.64 20.96
CA THR A 427 13.05 -32.96 21.81
C THR A 427 13.37 -31.46 21.97
N LYS A 428 14.64 -31.07 22.09
CA LYS A 428 15.04 -29.65 22.12
C LYS A 428 14.61 -28.94 20.83
N LEU A 429 14.93 -29.52 19.67
CA LEU A 429 14.58 -28.94 18.37
C LEU A 429 13.06 -28.89 18.14
N ASP A 430 12.35 -29.97 18.43
CA ASP A 430 10.88 -30.01 18.30
C ASP A 430 10.21 -28.96 19.19
N THR A 431 10.71 -28.79 20.42
CA THR A 431 10.22 -27.74 21.34
C THR A 431 10.47 -26.35 20.78
N ALA A 432 11.67 -26.09 20.24
CA ALA A 432 12.00 -24.80 19.64
C ALA A 432 11.12 -24.49 18.42
N ILE A 433 10.90 -25.47 17.52
CA ILE A 433 10.02 -25.32 16.36
C ILE A 433 8.58 -25.03 16.80
N LEU A 434 8.07 -25.75 17.80
CA LEU A 434 6.73 -25.53 18.34
C LEU A 434 6.58 -24.15 18.95
N GLN A 435 7.55 -23.70 19.75
CA GLN A 435 7.55 -22.37 20.36
C GLN A 435 7.64 -21.27 19.31
N LEU A 436 8.48 -21.44 18.29
CA LEU A 436 8.58 -20.51 17.17
C LEU A 436 7.27 -20.46 16.37
N ALA A 437 6.64 -21.60 16.11
CA ALA A 437 5.34 -21.66 15.42
C ALA A 437 4.25 -20.95 16.24
N VAL A 438 4.20 -21.15 17.56
CA VAL A 438 3.26 -20.44 18.45
C VAL A 438 3.52 -18.94 18.44
N ALA A 439 4.79 -18.52 18.53
CA ALA A 439 5.16 -17.10 18.56
C ALA A 439 4.84 -16.38 17.25
N THR A 440 5.19 -16.98 16.11
CA THR A 440 4.95 -16.39 14.78
C THR A 440 3.47 -16.35 14.41
N THR A 441 2.67 -17.30 14.89
CA THR A 441 1.21 -17.30 14.69
C THR A 441 0.44 -16.44 15.68
N SER A 442 1.07 -15.92 16.74
CA SER A 442 0.39 -15.06 17.70
C SER A 442 0.21 -13.62 17.21
N VAL A 443 0.88 -13.21 16.12
CA VAL A 443 0.76 -11.87 15.56
C VAL A 443 -0.27 -11.90 14.42
N GLU A 444 -1.55 -11.75 14.78
CA GLU A 444 -2.66 -11.72 13.80
C GLU A 444 -3.18 -10.31 13.55
N THR A 445 -2.99 -9.41 14.51
CA THR A 445 -3.52 -8.06 14.51
C THR A 445 -2.43 -7.02 14.80
N LYS A 446 -2.70 -5.76 14.47
CA LYS A 446 -1.84 -4.64 14.87
C LYS A 446 -1.66 -4.58 16.39
N SER A 447 -2.69 -4.89 17.18
CA SER A 447 -2.62 -4.94 18.65
C SER A 447 -1.65 -6.01 19.17
N ASP A 448 -1.58 -7.16 18.49
CA ASP A 448 -0.61 -8.21 18.83
C ASP A 448 0.81 -7.74 18.57
N LEU A 449 1.02 -7.05 17.44
CA LEU A 449 2.32 -6.43 17.12
C LEU A 449 2.66 -5.31 18.11
N GLU A 450 1.70 -4.47 18.50
CA GLU A 450 1.87 -3.45 19.54
C GLU A 450 2.29 -4.08 20.87
N THR A 451 1.65 -5.19 21.25
CA THR A 451 1.98 -5.97 22.45
C THR A 451 3.41 -6.49 22.38
N LEU A 452 3.82 -7.06 21.25
CA LEU A 452 5.18 -7.51 21.02
C LEU A 452 6.19 -6.35 21.07
N CYS A 453 5.76 -5.14 20.73
CA CYS A 453 6.56 -3.92 20.71
C CYS A 453 6.60 -3.12 22.01
N GLN A 454 5.91 -3.54 23.08
CA GLN A 454 5.88 -2.80 24.36
C GLN A 454 7.24 -2.73 25.06
N SER A 455 8.17 -3.65 24.78
CA SER A 455 9.46 -3.74 25.47
C SER A 455 10.59 -4.14 24.52
N PRO A 456 11.00 -3.26 23.59
CA PRO A 456 12.06 -3.57 22.65
C PRO A 456 13.39 -3.82 23.37
N LYS A 457 14.05 -4.94 23.06
CA LYS A 457 15.30 -5.38 23.73
C LYS A 457 16.49 -4.44 23.49
N ASN A 458 16.49 -3.71 22.38
CA ASN A 458 17.54 -2.77 21.98
C ASN A 458 17.01 -1.73 20.98
N SER A 459 17.87 -0.81 20.56
CA SER A 459 17.52 0.27 19.61
C SER A 459 17.10 -0.25 18.23
N TYR A 460 17.64 -1.37 17.77
CA TYR A 460 17.24 -1.96 16.48
C TYR A 460 15.82 -2.51 16.54
N ALA A 461 15.48 -3.23 17.63
CA ALA A 461 14.13 -3.71 17.89
C ALA A 461 13.13 -2.56 18.06
N GLN A 462 13.56 -1.45 18.67
CA GLN A 462 12.73 -0.24 18.77
C GLN A 462 12.44 0.35 17.40
N SER A 463 13.45 0.53 16.55
CA SER A 463 13.26 1.04 15.19
C SER A 463 12.38 0.11 14.34
N TYR A 464 12.64 -1.20 14.42
CA TYR A 464 11.83 -2.21 13.77
C TYR A 464 10.35 -2.05 14.16
N CYS A 465 10.08 -1.96 15.46
CA CYS A 465 8.73 -1.77 15.99
C CYS A 465 8.08 -0.49 15.48
N THR A 466 8.76 0.65 15.54
CA THR A 466 8.23 1.92 15.03
C THR A 466 7.84 1.81 13.56
N LYS A 467 8.73 1.28 12.72
CA LYS A 467 8.52 1.21 11.27
C LYS A 467 7.43 0.20 10.89
N MET A 468 7.44 -0.98 11.51
CA MET A 468 6.40 -1.99 11.30
C MET A 468 5.03 -1.51 11.79
N LEU A 469 4.93 -0.81 12.93
CA LEU A 469 3.66 -0.28 13.45
C LEU A 469 3.12 0.91 12.65
N GLU A 470 4.00 1.75 12.09
CA GLU A 470 3.64 2.83 11.16
C GLU A 470 3.00 2.25 9.88
N ALA A 471 3.55 1.15 9.36
CA ALA A 471 3.08 0.50 8.14
C ALA A 471 2.00 -0.57 8.37
N ALA A 472 1.83 -1.05 9.61
CA ALA A 472 0.91 -2.12 9.95
C ALA A 472 -0.52 -1.72 9.54
N PRO A 473 -1.17 -2.50 8.66
CA PRO A 473 -2.54 -2.25 8.30
C PRO A 473 -3.41 -2.36 9.56
N THR A 474 -4.39 -1.48 9.68
CA THR A 474 -5.42 -1.54 10.74
C THR A 474 -6.45 -2.67 10.50
N LEU A 475 -6.14 -3.64 9.65
CA LEU A 475 -7.06 -4.61 9.05
C LEU A 475 -6.58 -6.06 9.25
N VAL A 476 -7.50 -6.92 9.70
CA VAL A 476 -7.31 -8.36 9.90
C VAL A 476 -7.78 -9.12 8.66
N ILE A 477 -6.90 -9.89 8.02
CA ILE A 477 -7.29 -10.84 6.96
C ILE A 477 -7.34 -12.23 7.59
N ARG A 478 -8.54 -12.76 7.87
CA ARG A 478 -8.70 -14.17 8.20
C ARG A 478 -8.97 -14.99 6.95
N ALA A 479 -8.01 -15.84 6.58
CA ALA A 479 -8.26 -17.07 5.85
C ALA A 479 -8.58 -18.16 6.88
N THR A 480 -9.86 -18.46 7.13
CA THR A 480 -10.23 -19.62 7.97
C THR A 480 -10.82 -20.73 7.12
N ASN A 481 -10.01 -21.77 6.88
CA ASN A 481 -10.49 -23.12 6.61
C ASN A 481 -10.25 -23.94 7.89
N THR A 482 -11.26 -24.02 8.77
CA THR A 482 -11.54 -25.17 9.66
C THR A 482 -12.70 -24.83 10.60
N TYR A 483 -13.81 -25.57 10.50
CA TYR A 483 -14.78 -25.69 11.59
C TYR A 483 -14.14 -26.50 12.74
N PRO A 484 -14.45 -26.17 14.02
CA PRO A 484 -15.44 -27.00 14.69
C PRO A 484 -16.46 -26.23 15.53
N VAL A 485 -17.63 -26.86 15.63
CA VAL A 485 -18.78 -26.54 16.48
C VAL A 485 -18.37 -26.45 17.96
N VAL A 486 -18.72 -25.36 18.64
CA VAL A 486 -18.93 -25.34 20.10
C VAL A 486 -20.20 -24.54 20.40
N LEU A 487 -21.17 -25.25 20.99
CA LEU A 487 -22.41 -24.71 21.55
C LEU A 487 -22.12 -23.70 22.67
N VAL A 488 -22.74 -22.52 22.61
CA VAL A 488 -22.86 -21.63 23.77
C VAL A 488 -24.28 -21.72 24.32
N HIS A 489 -24.44 -22.44 25.42
CA HIS A 489 -25.59 -22.29 26.32
C HIS A 489 -25.36 -21.04 27.19
N GLY A 490 -26.37 -20.17 27.28
CA GLY A 490 -26.33 -18.98 28.12
C GLY A 490 -26.41 -19.26 29.62
N PHE A 491 -26.16 -18.22 30.43
CA PHE A 491 -27.01 -17.71 31.52
C PHE A 491 -26.31 -16.52 32.20
N GLY A 492 -27.09 -15.53 32.62
CA GLY A 492 -26.61 -14.22 33.09
C GLY A 492 -26.11 -14.15 34.52
N GLY A 493 -25.81 -12.92 34.95
CA GLY A 493 -25.48 -12.58 36.33
C GLY A 493 -24.96 -11.15 36.47
N TRP A 494 -25.83 -10.23 36.88
CA TRP A 494 -25.49 -8.92 37.43
C TRP A 494 -24.96 -9.07 38.85
N VAL A 495 -23.94 -8.27 39.24
CA VAL A 495 -23.72 -7.83 40.63
C VAL A 495 -23.23 -6.38 40.64
N GLU A 496 -24.04 -5.53 41.27
CA GLU A 496 -23.83 -4.12 41.67
C GLU A 496 -22.70 -3.98 42.73
N THR A 497 -22.04 -2.83 42.90
CA THR A 497 -22.37 -1.73 43.85
C THR A 497 -21.08 -0.92 44.05
N ASN A 498 -20.97 0.37 44.42
CA ASN A 498 -21.87 1.40 44.93
C ASN A 498 -21.12 2.75 44.89
N CYS A 499 -21.81 3.87 44.63
CA CYS A 499 -21.68 5.06 45.49
C CYS A 499 -22.85 6.06 45.26
N SER A 500 -23.83 5.94 46.15
CA SER A 500 -24.80 6.92 46.70
C SER A 500 -25.14 8.21 45.93
N VAL A 501 -26.44 8.33 45.63
CA VAL A 501 -27.18 9.56 45.34
C VAL A 501 -27.72 10.16 46.66
N SER A 502 -27.78 11.48 46.77
CA SER A 502 -28.81 12.15 47.57
C SER A 502 -29.59 13.13 46.70
N SER A 503 -30.91 13.06 46.81
CA SER A 503 -31.90 13.70 45.97
C SER A 503 -32.57 14.85 46.70
N THR A 504 -32.61 16.03 46.09
CA THR A 504 -33.71 16.99 46.22
C THR A 504 -33.98 17.60 44.86
N GLY A 505 -35.23 17.48 44.41
CA GLY A 505 -35.67 17.86 43.09
C GLY A 505 -35.65 19.38 42.86
N ALA A 506 -34.94 19.77 41.81
CA ALA A 506 -35.23 20.95 41.02
C ALA A 506 -35.15 20.50 39.55
N VAL A 507 -36.26 20.58 38.84
CA VAL A 507 -36.28 20.42 37.37
C VAL A 507 -35.57 21.63 36.79
N TYR A 508 -34.26 21.54 36.63
CA TYR A 508 -33.54 22.43 35.74
C TYR A 508 -33.83 21.95 34.32
N LYS A 509 -34.81 22.59 33.67
CA LYS A 509 -34.80 22.71 32.22
C LYS A 509 -33.50 23.44 31.89
N VAL A 510 -32.43 22.69 31.61
CA VAL A 510 -31.19 23.25 31.07
C VAL A 510 -31.54 23.73 29.67
N ILE A 511 -32.07 24.95 29.61
CA ILE A 511 -32.01 25.76 28.41
C ILE A 511 -30.53 26.11 28.31
N PHE A 512 -29.80 25.39 27.46
CA PHE A 512 -28.51 25.86 27.00
C PHE A 512 -28.76 27.22 26.39
N LYS A 513 -28.30 28.26 27.08
CA LYS A 513 -28.30 29.62 26.56
C LYS A 513 -27.34 29.59 25.37
N LYS A 514 -27.89 29.59 24.16
CA LYS A 514 -27.18 29.74 22.88
C LYS A 514 -26.11 30.80 23.09
N SER A 515 -24.84 30.43 22.95
CA SER A 515 -23.77 31.42 22.76
C SER A 515 -24.29 32.35 21.68
N SER A 516 -24.37 33.65 21.95
CA SER A 516 -24.88 34.61 20.97
C SER A 516 -23.90 34.63 19.79
N THR A 517 -24.12 33.78 18.80
CA THR A 517 -23.42 33.82 17.52
C THR A 517 -23.76 35.16 16.89
N THR A 518 -22.77 36.02 16.71
CA THR A 518 -22.94 37.34 16.10
C THR A 518 -23.11 37.26 14.59
N ASN A 519 -22.71 36.15 13.97
CA ASN A 519 -22.93 35.87 12.56
C ASN A 519 -24.23 35.07 12.37
N THR A 520 -25.07 35.54 11.46
CA THR A 520 -26.34 34.91 11.08
C THR A 520 -26.51 34.81 9.55
N TYR A 521 -25.43 34.99 8.79
CA TYR A 521 -25.47 34.88 7.33
C TYR A 521 -25.91 33.47 6.92
N PRO A 522 -26.82 33.34 5.94
CA PRO A 522 -27.31 32.03 5.52
C PRO A 522 -26.24 31.26 4.74
N VAL A 523 -26.36 29.94 4.76
CA VAL A 523 -25.55 29.02 3.95
C VAL A 523 -26.31 28.70 2.66
N VAL A 524 -25.63 28.75 1.51
CA VAL A 524 -26.16 28.25 0.23
C VAL A 524 -25.32 27.06 -0.22
N LEU A 525 -25.98 25.91 -0.37
CA LEU A 525 -25.42 24.65 -0.85
C LEU A 525 -25.49 24.61 -2.39
N VAL A 526 -24.36 24.34 -3.04
CA VAL A 526 -24.21 24.40 -4.50
C VAL A 526 -23.67 23.08 -5.03
N HIS A 527 -24.52 22.30 -5.70
CA HIS A 527 -24.14 21.00 -6.27
C HIS A 527 -23.15 21.13 -7.43
N GLY A 528 -22.49 20.02 -7.77
CA GLY A 528 -21.50 19.98 -8.86
C GLY A 528 -22.02 19.35 -10.14
N PHE A 529 -21.07 18.74 -10.86
CA PHE A 529 -21.29 18.06 -12.14
C PHE A 529 -22.34 16.97 -12.01
N GLY A 530 -23.33 16.95 -12.90
CA GLY A 530 -24.43 15.98 -12.87
C GLY A 530 -25.40 16.13 -11.69
N GLY A 531 -25.21 17.11 -10.80
CA GLY A 531 -26.06 17.33 -9.64
C GLY A 531 -27.48 17.79 -9.98
N TRP A 532 -28.36 17.78 -8.99
CA TRP A 532 -29.79 18.06 -9.17
C TRP A 532 -30.36 18.89 -8.02
N GLY A 533 -31.50 19.53 -8.29
CA GLY A 533 -32.28 20.30 -7.34
C GLY A 533 -33.15 19.46 -6.41
N ARG A 534 -33.75 20.13 -5.42
CA ARG A 534 -34.55 19.46 -4.37
C ARG A 534 -35.79 18.73 -4.90
N ASP A 535 -36.37 19.19 -6.00
CA ASP A 535 -37.64 18.69 -6.54
C ASP A 535 -37.45 17.65 -7.67
N GLU A 536 -36.20 17.36 -8.01
CA GLU A 536 -35.81 16.37 -9.02
C GLU A 536 -35.62 14.97 -8.41
N LEU A 537 -35.46 13.95 -9.25
CA LEU A 537 -35.20 12.55 -8.87
C LEU A 537 -36.14 12.00 -7.79
N LEU A 538 -37.45 12.23 -7.97
CA LEU A 538 -38.52 11.80 -7.04
C LEU A 538 -38.33 12.31 -5.60
N GLY A 539 -37.64 13.44 -5.45
CA GLY A 539 -37.41 14.09 -4.16
C GLY A 539 -36.21 13.57 -3.39
N LEU A 540 -35.40 12.67 -3.96
CA LEU A 540 -34.09 12.34 -3.39
C LEU A 540 -33.22 13.59 -3.36
N LYS A 541 -32.68 13.96 -2.20
CA LYS A 541 -31.87 15.17 -2.06
C LYS A 541 -30.42 14.91 -2.44
N TYR A 542 -29.85 15.76 -3.29
CA TYR A 542 -28.40 15.77 -3.52
C TYR A 542 -27.64 15.93 -2.21
N TRP A 543 -28.05 16.91 -1.41
CA TRP A 543 -27.52 17.20 -0.08
C TRP A 543 -28.32 16.47 1.00
N GLY A 544 -27.93 15.24 1.27
CA GLY A 544 -28.53 14.35 2.25
C GLY A 544 -28.67 12.92 1.74
N GLY A 545 -28.66 12.73 0.41
CA GLY A 545 -28.63 11.43 -0.25
C GLY A 545 -29.64 10.45 0.34
N ILE A 546 -29.14 9.27 0.72
CA ILE A 546 -29.96 8.20 1.31
C ILE A 546 -30.16 8.38 2.83
N GLN A 547 -29.52 9.38 3.42
CA GLN A 547 -29.49 9.60 4.87
C GLN A 547 -30.56 10.61 5.34
N GLY A 548 -30.99 11.54 4.47
CA GLY A 548 -31.98 12.56 4.83
C GLY A 548 -31.89 13.82 3.99
N ASP A 549 -32.00 14.98 4.64
CA ASP A 549 -31.99 16.29 4.01
C ASP A 549 -31.15 17.27 4.83
N ILE A 550 -29.91 17.51 4.39
CA ILE A 550 -28.94 18.35 5.11
C ILE A 550 -29.50 19.75 5.35
N GLN A 551 -30.26 20.30 4.40
CA GLN A 551 -30.84 21.64 4.53
C GLN A 551 -31.82 21.69 5.71
N GLU A 552 -32.77 20.76 5.76
CA GLU A 552 -33.79 20.71 6.81
C GLU A 552 -33.20 20.35 8.17
N GLU A 553 -32.20 19.46 8.20
CA GLU A 553 -31.51 19.07 9.43
C GLU A 553 -30.71 20.22 10.05
N LEU A 554 -29.97 20.98 9.23
CA LEU A 554 -29.29 22.20 9.69
C LEU A 554 -30.31 23.29 10.07
N GLY A 555 -31.42 23.39 9.34
CA GLY A 555 -32.56 24.25 9.67
C GLY A 555 -33.12 23.98 11.07
N ALA A 556 -33.31 22.71 11.41
CA ALA A 556 -33.77 22.28 12.73
C ALA A 556 -32.78 22.64 13.86
N GLN A 557 -31.49 22.75 13.55
CA GLN A 557 -30.45 23.24 14.47
C GLN A 557 -30.36 24.77 14.55
N GLY A 558 -31.14 25.48 13.73
CA GLY A 558 -31.23 26.94 13.72
C GLY A 558 -30.22 27.63 12.82
N TYR A 559 -29.67 26.93 11.82
CA TYR A 559 -28.91 27.51 10.71
C TYR A 559 -29.85 27.77 9.53
N THR A 560 -29.76 28.94 8.90
CA THR A 560 -30.53 29.23 7.69
C THR A 560 -29.76 28.67 6.50
N VAL A 561 -30.35 27.69 5.81
CA VAL A 561 -29.70 26.99 4.70
C VAL A 561 -30.62 26.97 3.49
N TYR A 562 -30.05 27.23 2.32
CA TYR A 562 -30.71 27.14 1.02
C TYR A 562 -29.94 26.17 0.12
N THR A 563 -30.63 25.56 -0.84
CA THR A 563 -30.03 24.68 -1.86
C THR A 563 -30.25 25.29 -3.23
N ALA A 564 -29.17 25.52 -3.97
CA ALA A 564 -29.23 25.94 -5.35
C ALA A 564 -29.50 24.74 -6.30
N SER A 565 -30.18 25.01 -7.41
CA SER A 565 -30.42 24.08 -8.52
C SER A 565 -30.09 24.82 -9.82
N ILE A 566 -28.90 24.54 -10.35
CA ILE A 566 -28.28 25.23 -11.49
C ILE A 566 -27.80 24.19 -12.51
N GLY A 567 -27.36 24.62 -13.70
CA GLY A 567 -26.98 23.75 -14.80
C GLY A 567 -25.93 22.69 -14.43
N PRO A 568 -26.25 21.39 -14.43
CA PRO A 568 -25.31 20.31 -14.09
C PRO A 568 -24.14 20.18 -15.06
N PHE A 569 -24.28 20.68 -16.29
CA PHE A 569 -23.29 20.53 -17.36
C PHE A 569 -22.84 21.84 -18.02
N SER A 570 -23.41 22.98 -17.63
CA SER A 570 -23.02 24.32 -18.09
C SER A 570 -21.61 24.69 -17.60
N SER A 571 -20.98 25.72 -18.18
CA SER A 571 -19.67 26.23 -17.72
C SER A 571 -19.73 26.83 -16.31
N ASN A 572 -18.58 27.04 -15.67
CA ASN A 572 -18.54 27.76 -14.38
C ASN A 572 -19.08 29.20 -14.48
N TRP A 573 -18.92 29.84 -15.63
CA TRP A 573 -19.47 31.18 -15.90
C TRP A 573 -21.00 31.16 -15.91
N ASP A 574 -21.59 30.28 -16.71
CA ASP A 574 -23.04 30.15 -16.82
C ASP A 574 -23.68 29.77 -15.49
N ARG A 575 -23.07 28.81 -14.80
CA ARG A 575 -23.50 28.36 -13.47
C ARG A 575 -23.41 29.49 -12.44
N ALA A 576 -22.42 30.37 -12.52
CA ALA A 576 -22.30 31.52 -11.63
C ALA A 576 -23.41 32.57 -11.90
N CYS A 577 -23.76 32.80 -13.17
CA CYS A 577 -24.86 33.68 -13.56
C CYS A 577 -26.22 33.12 -13.09
N GLU A 578 -26.44 31.82 -13.25
CA GLU A 578 -27.62 31.11 -12.77
C GLU A 578 -27.72 31.15 -11.24
N LEU A 579 -26.60 30.88 -10.55
CA LEU A 579 -26.54 30.92 -9.09
C LEU A 579 -26.83 32.32 -8.54
N TYR A 580 -26.29 33.37 -9.17
CA TYR A 580 -26.60 34.75 -8.82
C TYR A 580 -28.10 35.03 -8.91
N ALA A 581 -28.72 34.72 -10.06
CA ALA A 581 -30.14 34.95 -10.29
C ALA A 581 -31.02 34.10 -9.36
N GLN A 582 -30.61 32.87 -9.05
CA GLN A 582 -31.35 31.99 -8.15
C GLN A 582 -31.29 32.45 -6.69
N ILE A 583 -30.15 32.99 -6.23
CA ILE A 583 -30.03 33.54 -4.87
C ILE A 583 -30.74 34.89 -4.79
N LYS A 584 -30.37 35.86 -5.63
CA LYS A 584 -30.88 37.24 -5.58
C LYS A 584 -32.32 37.37 -6.08
N GLY A 585 -32.74 36.50 -6.99
CA GLY A 585 -33.97 36.65 -7.75
C GLY A 585 -33.76 37.45 -9.03
N GLY A 586 -34.59 37.16 -10.04
CA GLY A 586 -34.56 37.78 -11.35
C GLY A 586 -34.20 36.82 -12.48
N LEU A 587 -34.08 37.39 -13.68
CA LEU A 587 -33.75 36.68 -14.91
C LEU A 587 -32.25 36.43 -14.96
N THR A 588 -31.84 35.18 -15.19
CA THR A 588 -30.44 34.85 -15.46
C THR A 588 -29.97 35.62 -16.70
N ASP A 589 -28.87 36.37 -16.56
CA ASP A 589 -28.21 37.09 -17.64
C ASP A 589 -26.76 36.60 -17.75
N TYR A 590 -26.48 35.83 -18.79
CA TYR A 590 -25.18 35.24 -19.06
C TYR A 590 -24.17 36.26 -19.63
N GLY A 591 -24.60 37.49 -19.94
CA GLY A 591 -23.75 38.53 -20.52
C GLY A 591 -23.88 38.64 -22.05
N VAL A 592 -23.80 39.87 -22.57
CA VAL A 592 -24.00 40.15 -24.00
C VAL A 592 -22.82 39.65 -24.83
N ALA A 593 -21.60 39.94 -24.38
CA ALA A 593 -20.38 39.60 -25.07
C ALA A 593 -20.11 38.10 -24.98
N HIS A 594 -20.28 37.51 -23.80
CA HIS A 594 -20.13 36.08 -23.53
C HIS A 594 -21.07 35.26 -24.41
N SER A 595 -22.37 35.55 -24.36
CA SER A 595 -23.38 34.82 -25.13
C SER A 595 -23.19 34.96 -26.63
N LYS A 596 -22.75 36.13 -27.10
CA LYS A 596 -22.42 36.35 -28.52
C LYS A 596 -21.15 35.59 -28.93
N ASN A 597 -20.16 35.48 -28.05
CA ASN A 597 -18.90 34.80 -28.34
C ASN A 597 -19.11 33.29 -28.49
N TYR A 598 -19.93 32.70 -27.63
CA TYR A 598 -20.18 31.26 -27.63
C TYR A 598 -21.48 30.84 -28.34
N ASP A 599 -22.25 31.79 -28.88
CA ASP A 599 -23.45 31.58 -29.70
C ASP A 599 -24.62 30.89 -28.96
N HIS A 600 -24.96 31.41 -27.78
CA HIS A 600 -26.14 30.99 -27.02
C HIS A 600 -27.04 32.17 -26.65
N SER A 601 -28.21 31.85 -26.09
CA SER A 601 -29.15 32.85 -25.60
C SER A 601 -28.59 33.59 -24.40
N ARG A 602 -28.66 34.93 -24.42
CA ARG A 602 -28.21 35.78 -23.30
C ARG A 602 -28.97 35.55 -22.00
N TYR A 603 -30.27 35.23 -22.10
CA TYR A 603 -31.14 35.14 -20.95
C TYR A 603 -31.56 33.69 -20.71
N GLY A 604 -31.50 33.28 -19.45
CA GLY A 604 -31.93 31.96 -18.97
C GLY A 604 -33.25 32.02 -18.19
N LYS A 605 -33.36 31.16 -17.16
CA LYS A 605 -34.55 31.05 -16.29
C LYS A 605 -34.75 32.31 -15.42
N ASN A 606 -35.98 32.57 -15.01
CA ASN A 606 -36.34 33.67 -14.11
C ASN A 606 -36.73 33.12 -12.73
N TYR A 607 -36.07 33.60 -11.67
CA TYR A 607 -36.22 33.08 -10.31
C TYR A 607 -36.85 34.09 -9.35
N THR A 608 -37.61 33.62 -8.36
CA THR A 608 -38.14 34.45 -7.27
C THR A 608 -37.06 34.91 -6.29
N GLY A 609 -35.91 34.21 -6.25
CA GLY A 609 -34.80 34.47 -5.32
C GLY A 609 -34.92 33.67 -4.03
N LEU A 610 -33.88 32.94 -3.67
CA LEU A 610 -33.78 32.21 -2.39
C LEU A 610 -33.56 33.17 -1.21
N TYR A 611 -32.82 34.25 -1.45
CA TYR A 611 -32.50 35.29 -0.47
C TYR A 611 -32.49 36.68 -1.15
N PRO A 612 -33.66 37.25 -1.50
CA PRO A 612 -33.76 38.49 -2.27
C PRO A 612 -33.07 39.71 -1.63
N GLU A 613 -32.96 39.73 -0.31
CA GLU A 613 -32.26 40.78 0.46
C GLU A 613 -30.72 40.64 0.45
N TRP A 614 -30.16 39.64 -0.24
CA TRP A 614 -28.73 39.45 -0.40
C TRP A 614 -28.06 40.70 -0.99
N GLY A 615 -26.95 41.14 -0.39
CA GLY A 615 -26.22 42.34 -0.82
C GLY A 615 -26.84 43.66 -0.36
N GLU A 616 -28.03 43.65 0.25
CA GLU A 616 -28.65 44.86 0.80
C GLU A 616 -27.96 45.30 2.09
N THR A 617 -27.99 46.61 2.35
CA THR A 617 -27.45 47.21 3.58
C THR A 617 -28.53 47.27 4.65
N ASN A 618 -28.26 46.64 5.79
CA ASN A 618 -29.10 46.67 6.98
C ASN A 618 -29.15 48.05 7.62
N SER A 619 -30.12 48.25 8.51
CA SER A 619 -30.29 49.51 9.25
C SER A 619 -29.10 49.89 10.14
N ASP A 620 -28.25 48.94 10.50
CA ASP A 620 -27.01 49.13 11.25
C ASP A 620 -25.77 49.38 10.36
N GLY A 621 -25.96 49.43 9.03
CA GLY A 621 -24.89 49.63 8.05
C GLY A 621 -24.12 48.36 7.67
N SER A 622 -24.47 47.19 8.23
CA SER A 622 -23.92 45.90 7.78
C SER A 622 -24.53 45.45 6.45
N ILE A 623 -23.78 44.67 5.67
CA ILE A 623 -24.29 44.08 4.42
C ILE A 623 -24.80 42.66 4.70
N ASN A 624 -25.91 42.29 4.08
CA ASN A 624 -26.42 40.92 4.05
C ASN A 624 -25.51 40.05 3.18
N LYS A 625 -24.52 39.39 3.80
CA LYS A 625 -23.62 38.43 3.14
C LYS A 625 -24.16 37.00 3.27
N ILE A 626 -23.53 36.07 2.54
CA ILE A 626 -23.83 34.63 2.61
C ILE A 626 -22.55 33.80 2.77
N HIS A 627 -22.73 32.56 3.21
CA HIS A 627 -21.73 31.50 3.15
C HIS A 627 -22.05 30.58 1.97
N LEU A 628 -21.05 30.27 1.14
CA LEU A 628 -21.20 29.34 0.03
C LEU A 628 -20.50 28.01 0.36
N ILE A 629 -21.21 26.89 0.18
CA ILE A 629 -20.64 25.54 0.25
C ILE A 629 -20.87 24.85 -1.09
N GLY A 630 -19.78 24.61 -1.81
CA GLY A 630 -19.79 23.96 -3.11
C GLY A 630 -19.23 22.55 -3.02
N HIS A 631 -19.95 21.56 -3.54
CA HIS A 631 -19.43 20.21 -3.74
C HIS A 631 -19.03 20.01 -5.19
N SER A 632 -17.94 19.27 -5.44
CA SER A 632 -17.47 18.97 -6.79
C SER A 632 -17.30 20.28 -7.61
N MET A 633 -17.77 20.35 -8.86
CA MET A 633 -17.76 21.56 -9.70
C MET A 633 -18.38 22.79 -9.02
N GLY A 634 -19.32 22.59 -8.09
CA GLY A 634 -19.95 23.69 -7.34
C GLY A 634 -18.94 24.56 -6.62
N GLY A 635 -17.81 24.01 -6.19
CA GLY A 635 -16.72 24.78 -5.58
C GLY A 635 -16.01 25.74 -6.54
N GLN A 636 -15.85 25.37 -7.82
CA GLN A 636 -15.31 26.30 -8.83
C GLN A 636 -16.35 27.38 -9.19
N THR A 637 -17.62 27.00 -9.28
CA THR A 637 -18.74 27.92 -9.56
C THR A 637 -18.85 29.04 -8.51
N ILE A 638 -18.76 28.71 -7.22
CA ILE A 638 -18.88 29.72 -6.15
C ILE A 638 -17.68 30.67 -6.09
N ARG A 639 -16.50 30.22 -6.52
CA ARG A 639 -15.32 31.08 -6.70
C ARG A 639 -15.51 32.05 -7.86
N MET A 640 -16.01 31.55 -9.00
CA MET A 640 -16.36 32.35 -10.16
C MET A 640 -17.38 33.43 -9.80
N LEU A 641 -18.44 33.07 -9.07
CA LEU A 641 -19.44 34.02 -8.59
C LEU A 641 -18.83 35.12 -7.72
N ALA A 642 -17.96 34.77 -6.76
CA ALA A 642 -17.29 35.75 -5.91
C ALA A 642 -16.40 36.72 -6.71
N GLN A 643 -15.65 36.20 -7.70
CA GLN A 643 -14.85 37.02 -8.61
C GLN A 643 -15.72 38.02 -9.38
N LEU A 644 -16.82 37.56 -9.98
CA LEU A 644 -17.74 38.40 -10.73
C LEU A 644 -18.32 39.51 -9.86
N LEU A 645 -18.76 39.18 -8.64
CA LEU A 645 -19.30 40.14 -7.69
C LEU A 645 -18.29 41.22 -7.30
N GLU A 646 -17.06 40.85 -6.95
CA GLU A 646 -16.09 41.82 -6.43
C GLU A 646 -15.32 42.57 -7.50
N LYS A 647 -14.99 41.93 -8.62
CA LYS A 647 -14.08 42.46 -9.65
C LYS A 647 -14.73 42.59 -11.02
N GLY A 648 -15.98 42.17 -11.18
CA GLY A 648 -16.62 42.05 -12.48
C GLY A 648 -15.92 41.01 -13.34
N THR A 649 -15.81 41.29 -14.63
CA THR A 649 -15.31 40.35 -15.64
C THR A 649 -13.89 40.68 -16.11
N THR A 650 -13.20 41.60 -15.44
CA THR A 650 -11.85 42.04 -15.81
C THR A 650 -10.87 40.85 -15.80
N GLY A 651 -10.15 40.66 -16.91
CA GLY A 651 -9.20 39.55 -17.08
C GLY A 651 -9.83 38.24 -17.58
N ALA A 652 -11.15 38.14 -17.66
CA ALA A 652 -11.82 36.97 -18.23
C ALA A 652 -11.50 36.81 -19.73
N PRO A 653 -11.56 35.58 -20.29
CA PRO A 653 -11.38 35.36 -21.73
C PRO A 653 -12.32 36.19 -22.61
N VAL A 654 -13.53 36.47 -22.10
CA VAL A 654 -14.51 37.37 -22.69
C VAL A 654 -14.98 38.33 -21.62
N GLU A 655 -14.55 39.59 -21.70
CA GLU A 655 -14.98 40.63 -20.76
C GLU A 655 -16.36 41.19 -21.14
N GLU A 656 -17.20 41.40 -20.13
CA GLU A 656 -18.47 42.13 -20.23
C GLU A 656 -18.28 43.61 -19.86
N THR A 657 -19.17 44.46 -20.37
CA THR A 657 -19.22 45.85 -19.90
C THR A 657 -20.02 45.94 -18.60
N SER A 658 -19.57 46.75 -17.65
CA SER A 658 -20.13 46.92 -16.30
C SER A 658 -21.60 47.41 -16.21
N TYR A 659 -22.35 47.49 -17.30
CA TYR A 659 -23.76 47.94 -17.30
C TYR A 659 -24.71 46.91 -17.92
N THR A 660 -24.23 45.71 -18.30
CA THR A 660 -25.06 44.68 -18.93
C THR A 660 -25.89 43.90 -17.90
N SER A 661 -25.33 43.60 -16.74
CA SER A 661 -26.00 42.98 -15.59
C SER A 661 -25.36 43.50 -14.29
N PRO A 662 -26.14 43.68 -13.19
CA PRO A 662 -25.57 44.05 -11.89
C PRO A 662 -24.48 43.09 -11.39
N LEU A 663 -24.51 41.81 -11.82
CA LEU A 663 -23.44 40.85 -11.51
C LEU A 663 -22.07 41.28 -12.06
N PHE A 664 -22.03 41.96 -13.20
CA PHE A 664 -20.77 42.32 -13.88
C PHE A 664 -20.26 43.72 -13.50
N GLU A 665 -20.97 44.45 -12.63
CA GLU A 665 -20.56 45.79 -12.15
C GLU A 665 -19.26 45.74 -11.33
N GLY A 666 -19.04 44.65 -10.58
CA GLY A 666 -17.97 44.56 -9.59
C GLY A 666 -18.24 45.41 -8.34
N GLY A 667 -17.36 45.32 -7.34
CA GLY A 667 -17.46 46.10 -6.10
C GLY A 667 -18.46 45.56 -5.07
N HIS A 668 -18.90 44.31 -5.20
CA HIS A 668 -19.87 43.67 -4.31
C HIS A 668 -19.21 42.62 -3.39
N GLU A 669 -18.80 43.04 -2.19
CA GLU A 669 -18.27 42.13 -1.14
C GLU A 669 -19.39 41.33 -0.45
N TRP A 670 -20.20 40.58 -1.20
CA TRP A 670 -21.43 39.95 -0.70
C TRP A 670 -21.25 38.51 -0.19
N ILE A 671 -20.04 37.96 -0.29
CA ILE A 671 -19.69 36.62 0.19
C ILE A 671 -18.85 36.74 1.47
N HIS A 672 -19.17 35.94 2.49
CA HIS A 672 -18.40 35.93 3.73
C HIS A 672 -17.43 34.74 3.81
N SER A 673 -17.81 33.59 3.28
CA SER A 673 -16.92 32.44 3.15
C SER A 673 -17.26 31.55 1.96
N ILE A 674 -16.24 30.83 1.48
CA ILE A 674 -16.32 29.77 0.48
C ILE A 674 -15.82 28.48 1.13
N THR A 675 -16.62 27.41 1.05
CA THR A 675 -16.20 26.05 1.40
C THR A 675 -16.31 25.19 0.17
N THR A 676 -15.25 24.43 -0.11
CA THR A 676 -15.22 23.46 -1.21
C THR A 676 -15.06 22.06 -0.64
N ILE A 677 -15.82 21.11 -1.18
CA ILE A 677 -15.82 19.70 -0.76
C ILE A 677 -15.66 18.85 -2.02
N SER A 678 -14.60 18.04 -2.10
CA SER A 678 -14.32 17.19 -3.27
C SER A 678 -14.22 17.98 -4.59
N THR A 679 -13.87 19.27 -4.52
CA THR A 679 -13.88 20.17 -5.67
C THR A 679 -12.61 20.03 -6.50
N PRO A 680 -12.70 19.95 -7.83
CA PRO A 680 -11.53 19.97 -8.71
C PRO A 680 -10.99 21.40 -8.85
N ASN A 681 -10.46 21.99 -7.77
CA ASN A 681 -9.97 23.38 -7.77
C ASN A 681 -8.81 23.61 -8.77
N GLN A 682 -8.12 22.55 -9.18
CA GLN A 682 -7.06 22.51 -10.18
C GLN A 682 -7.43 21.67 -11.41
N GLY A 683 -8.69 21.26 -11.52
CA GLY A 683 -9.22 20.38 -12.56
C GLY A 683 -9.18 18.89 -12.18
N THR A 684 -9.84 18.06 -12.99
CA THR A 684 -9.83 16.60 -12.87
C THR A 684 -9.37 15.99 -14.18
N THR A 685 -8.45 15.03 -14.05
CA THR A 685 -7.96 14.22 -15.18
C THR A 685 -9.06 13.41 -15.84
N LEU A 686 -10.20 13.23 -15.16
CA LEU A 686 -11.41 12.64 -15.72
C LEU A 686 -11.96 13.47 -16.89
N ALA A 687 -12.00 14.79 -16.74
CA ALA A 687 -12.49 15.70 -17.77
C ALA A 687 -11.51 15.78 -18.96
N ASP A 688 -10.20 15.75 -18.68
CA ASP A 688 -9.17 15.62 -19.74
C ASP A 688 -9.26 14.28 -20.50
N GLY A 689 -9.81 13.25 -19.87
CA GLY A 689 -10.06 11.93 -20.46
C GLY A 689 -11.44 11.76 -21.11
N PHE A 690 -12.29 12.79 -21.11
CA PHE A 690 -13.71 12.65 -21.47
C PHE A 690 -13.91 12.08 -22.89
N SER A 691 -13.06 12.45 -23.86
CA SER A 691 -13.11 11.89 -25.23
C SER A 691 -12.76 10.40 -25.31
N GLU A 692 -12.03 9.86 -24.34
CA GLU A 692 -11.59 8.46 -24.30
C GLU A 692 -12.64 7.57 -23.63
N ILE A 693 -13.39 8.10 -22.66
CA ILE A 693 -14.33 7.34 -21.81
C ILE A 693 -15.73 7.95 -21.73
N GLY A 694 -16.09 8.83 -22.67
CA GLY A 694 -17.29 9.66 -22.62
C GLY A 694 -18.60 8.87 -22.55
N ASP A 695 -18.71 7.78 -23.32
CA ASP A 695 -19.90 6.91 -23.25
C ASP A 695 -20.01 6.21 -21.89
N THR A 696 -18.88 5.84 -21.26
CA THR A 696 -18.87 5.30 -19.90
C THR A 696 -19.37 6.32 -18.88
N ILE A 697 -19.08 7.61 -19.04
CA ILE A 697 -19.57 8.66 -18.12
C ILE A 697 -21.09 8.83 -18.21
N LYS A 698 -21.69 8.69 -19.40
CA LYS A 698 -23.14 8.77 -19.59
C LYS A 698 -23.85 7.61 -18.88
N ASP A 699 -23.40 6.39 -19.16
CA ASP A 699 -23.94 5.17 -18.56
C ASP A 699 -23.78 5.18 -17.03
N LEU A 700 -22.70 5.80 -16.55
CA LEU A 700 -22.43 5.96 -15.14
C LEU A 700 -23.40 6.90 -14.43
N LEU A 701 -23.73 8.05 -15.03
CA LEU A 701 -24.69 8.99 -14.45
C LEU A 701 -26.05 8.32 -14.25
N VAL A 702 -26.47 7.49 -15.20
CA VAL A 702 -27.68 6.65 -15.07
C VAL A 702 -27.48 5.56 -14.00
N SER A 703 -26.31 4.93 -13.95
CA SER A 703 -26.00 3.87 -12.98
C SER A 703 -26.00 4.36 -11.53
N VAL A 704 -25.53 5.59 -11.25
CA VAL A 704 -25.60 6.20 -9.92
C VAL A 704 -27.06 6.30 -9.45
N ILE A 705 -27.98 6.70 -10.34
CA ILE A 705 -29.41 6.79 -10.04
C ILE A 705 -30.02 5.39 -9.83
N ASN A 706 -29.58 4.39 -10.61
CA ASN A 706 -30.02 3.00 -10.47
C ASN A 706 -29.59 2.36 -9.14
N VAL A 707 -28.37 2.62 -8.65
CA VAL A 707 -27.87 2.07 -7.37
C VAL A 707 -28.74 2.49 -6.19
N LEU A 708 -29.33 3.69 -6.26
CA LEU A 708 -30.21 4.22 -5.22
C LEU A 708 -31.64 3.68 -5.34
N GLY A 709 -31.95 2.93 -6.40
CA GLY A 709 -33.24 2.27 -6.57
C GLY A 709 -34.38 3.24 -6.86
N ILE A 710 -34.10 4.33 -7.58
CA ILE A 710 -35.09 5.30 -8.08
C ILE A 710 -35.82 4.75 -9.35
N PHE A 711 -35.99 3.41 -9.40
CA PHE A 711 -36.72 2.52 -10.32
C PHE A 711 -36.11 2.14 -11.68
N GLY A 712 -36.50 0.94 -12.15
CA GLY A 712 -36.15 0.35 -13.45
C GLY A 712 -36.99 0.91 -14.60
N ASP A 713 -36.33 1.17 -15.73
CA ASP A 713 -36.89 1.61 -17.04
C ASP A 713 -37.97 2.72 -17.01
N SER A 714 -38.08 3.49 -15.91
CA SER A 714 -39.23 4.35 -15.66
C SER A 714 -39.10 5.74 -16.31
N VAL A 715 -39.94 5.97 -17.32
CA VAL A 715 -40.13 7.20 -18.10
C VAL A 715 -40.52 8.44 -17.25
N GLU A 716 -40.93 8.24 -15.99
CA GLU A 716 -41.46 9.27 -15.08
C GLU A 716 -40.39 10.05 -14.27
N LEU A 717 -39.10 9.75 -14.43
CA LEU A 717 -38.03 10.41 -13.68
C LEU A 717 -37.83 11.87 -14.14
N LEU A 718 -37.97 12.82 -13.20
CA LEU A 718 -37.70 14.25 -13.42
C LEU A 718 -36.22 14.56 -13.18
N TYR A 719 -35.49 14.88 -14.25
CA TYR A 719 -34.11 15.40 -14.24
C TYR A 719 -33.94 16.36 -15.43
N ASP A 720 -33.44 17.57 -15.17
CA ASP A 720 -33.23 18.60 -16.18
C ASP A 720 -31.75 19.01 -16.28
N ALA A 721 -31.17 18.87 -17.48
CA ALA A 721 -29.81 19.31 -17.77
C ALA A 721 -29.66 20.85 -17.76
N GLN A 722 -30.76 21.58 -17.82
CA GLN A 722 -30.85 23.05 -17.79
C GLN A 722 -29.96 23.75 -18.84
N LEU A 723 -29.95 23.22 -20.07
CA LEU A 723 -29.18 23.74 -21.20
C LEU A 723 -30.06 24.50 -22.21
N ASP A 724 -31.12 25.15 -21.72
CA ASP A 724 -32.10 25.87 -22.54
C ASP A 724 -31.46 27.00 -23.36
N GLN A 725 -30.40 27.63 -22.82
CA GLN A 725 -29.67 28.70 -23.51
C GLN A 725 -29.02 28.22 -24.81
N TRP A 726 -28.71 26.93 -24.89
CA TRP A 726 -28.18 26.20 -26.05
C TRP A 726 -29.26 25.62 -26.96
N GLY A 727 -30.53 25.84 -26.64
CA GLY A 727 -31.67 25.23 -27.35
C GLY A 727 -31.85 23.74 -27.07
N ILE A 728 -31.19 23.20 -26.04
CA ILE A 728 -31.33 21.80 -25.64
C ILE A 728 -32.49 21.71 -24.65
N SER A 729 -33.65 21.25 -25.13
CA SER A 729 -34.85 21.15 -24.31
C SER A 729 -34.73 20.10 -23.21
N THR A 730 -35.51 20.28 -22.15
CA THR A 730 -35.74 19.31 -21.07
C THR A 730 -36.09 17.91 -21.58
N LYS A 731 -35.97 16.91 -20.69
CA LYS A 731 -36.39 15.53 -20.96
C LYS A 731 -37.87 15.48 -21.39
N LYS A 732 -38.19 14.62 -22.37
CA LYS A 732 -39.57 14.39 -22.81
C LYS A 732 -40.26 13.29 -21.98
N ASP A 733 -41.59 13.30 -21.94
CA ASP A 733 -42.39 12.34 -21.18
C ASP A 733 -42.23 10.90 -21.68
N ASP A 734 -41.94 10.71 -22.97
CA ASP A 734 -41.74 9.41 -23.62
C ASP A 734 -40.26 8.99 -23.75
N GLU A 735 -39.33 9.85 -23.33
CA GLU A 735 -37.89 9.63 -23.39
C GLU A 735 -37.40 9.01 -22.08
N THR A 736 -36.55 7.99 -22.14
CA THR A 736 -35.86 7.46 -20.94
C THR A 736 -34.75 8.43 -20.49
N LEU A 737 -34.24 8.27 -19.26
CA LEU A 737 -33.11 9.09 -18.81
C LEU A 737 -31.86 8.89 -19.68
N GLN A 738 -31.58 7.64 -20.09
CA GLN A 738 -30.44 7.34 -20.96
C GLN A 738 -30.59 8.05 -22.32
N GLU A 739 -31.75 7.91 -22.98
CA GLU A 739 -32.00 8.59 -24.27
C GLU A 739 -31.88 10.11 -24.15
N TYR A 740 -32.32 10.67 -23.02
CA TYR A 740 -32.17 12.09 -22.74
C TYR A 740 -30.70 12.51 -22.62
N LEU A 741 -29.91 11.79 -21.83
CA LEU A 741 -28.48 12.08 -21.68
C LEU A 741 -27.73 11.86 -22.99
N ASP A 742 -28.06 10.82 -23.76
CA ASP A 742 -27.49 10.59 -25.10
C ASP A 742 -27.77 11.79 -26.02
N ARG A 743 -29.01 12.31 -26.00
CA ARG A 743 -29.36 13.52 -26.75
C ARG A 743 -28.57 14.74 -26.27
N VAL A 744 -28.46 14.96 -24.96
CA VAL A 744 -27.70 16.08 -24.37
C VAL A 744 -26.24 16.02 -24.81
N PHE A 745 -25.57 14.88 -24.59
CA PHE A 745 -24.15 14.72 -24.90
C PHE A 745 -23.84 14.54 -26.40
N SER A 746 -24.85 14.36 -27.25
CA SER A 746 -24.69 14.42 -28.72
C SER A 746 -24.57 15.85 -29.26
N SER A 747 -24.82 16.86 -28.43
CA SER A 747 -24.68 18.26 -28.79
C SER A 747 -23.23 18.63 -29.09
N SER A 748 -23.02 19.55 -30.03
CA SER A 748 -21.70 20.06 -30.39
C SER A 748 -21.00 20.83 -29.26
N ILE A 749 -21.72 21.23 -28.20
CA ILE A 749 -21.12 21.88 -27.04
C ILE A 749 -20.21 20.95 -26.24
N PHE A 750 -20.31 19.63 -26.43
CA PHE A 750 -19.41 18.66 -25.80
C PHE A 750 -18.24 18.26 -26.71
N ASP A 751 -18.07 18.94 -27.85
CA ASP A 751 -16.87 18.79 -28.68
C ASP A 751 -15.62 19.24 -27.89
N PRO A 752 -14.48 18.52 -27.98
CA PRO A 752 -13.26 18.88 -27.24
C PRO A 752 -12.71 20.29 -27.50
N SER A 753 -13.08 20.92 -28.62
CA SER A 753 -12.68 22.30 -28.93
C SER A 753 -13.58 23.37 -28.30
N PHE A 754 -14.75 22.99 -27.79
CA PHE A 754 -15.71 23.88 -27.18
C PHE A 754 -15.36 24.14 -25.71
N LYS A 755 -15.32 25.43 -25.31
CA LYS A 755 -14.82 25.84 -24.00
C LYS A 755 -15.88 26.29 -23.00
N ASP A 756 -17.10 26.55 -23.45
CA ASP A 756 -18.16 27.07 -22.60
C ASP A 756 -19.09 25.97 -22.09
N VAL A 757 -18.47 24.94 -21.50
CA VAL A 757 -19.14 23.75 -21.00
C VAL A 757 -18.38 23.21 -19.78
N SER A 758 -19.08 22.47 -18.93
CA SER A 758 -18.50 21.85 -17.73
C SER A 758 -17.22 21.06 -17.98
N ILE A 759 -17.13 20.29 -19.06
CA ILE A 759 -15.95 19.46 -19.36
C ILE A 759 -14.68 20.32 -19.54
N TRP A 760 -14.78 21.49 -20.17
CA TRP A 760 -13.65 22.41 -20.24
C TRP A 760 -13.31 22.98 -18.85
N SER A 761 -14.29 23.55 -18.15
CA SER A 761 -14.10 24.12 -16.81
C SER A 761 -13.52 23.11 -15.80
N LEU A 762 -13.88 21.83 -15.92
CA LEU A 762 -13.40 20.74 -15.08
C LEU A 762 -12.03 20.19 -15.49
N SER A 763 -11.57 20.43 -16.72
CA SER A 763 -10.26 19.98 -17.18
C SER A 763 -9.12 20.68 -16.44
N VAL A 764 -7.94 20.05 -16.37
CA VAL A 764 -6.75 20.67 -15.77
C VAL A 764 -6.38 21.96 -16.50
N ALA A 765 -6.56 22.00 -17.82
CA ALA A 765 -6.29 23.19 -18.63
C ALA A 765 -7.30 24.32 -18.37
N GLY A 766 -8.60 24.02 -18.36
CA GLY A 766 -9.65 25.02 -18.12
C GLY A 766 -9.63 25.56 -16.70
N ALA A 767 -9.46 24.70 -15.69
CA ALA A 767 -9.30 25.16 -14.30
C ALA A 767 -8.08 26.08 -14.13
N LYS A 768 -6.99 25.80 -14.84
CA LYS A 768 -5.81 26.67 -14.86
C LYS A 768 -6.06 28.00 -15.57
N GLU A 769 -6.77 27.99 -16.71
CA GLU A 769 -7.18 29.19 -17.44
C GLU A 769 -8.07 30.09 -16.59
N GLU A 770 -9.10 29.52 -15.95
CA GLU A 770 -9.98 30.24 -15.01
C GLU A 770 -9.20 30.83 -13.83
N SER A 771 -8.27 30.07 -13.25
CA SER A 771 -7.41 30.55 -12.15
C SER A 771 -6.47 31.70 -12.52
N THR A 772 -6.33 32.07 -13.79
CA THR A 772 -5.53 33.24 -14.17
C THR A 772 -6.21 34.57 -13.87
N TRP A 773 -7.53 34.57 -13.69
CA TRP A 773 -8.32 35.78 -13.43
C TRP A 773 -9.34 35.60 -12.30
N VAL A 774 -9.70 34.37 -11.91
CA VAL A 774 -10.47 34.06 -10.71
C VAL A 774 -9.52 33.92 -9.53
N GLU A 775 -9.40 34.99 -8.75
CA GLU A 775 -8.44 35.11 -7.67
C GLU A 775 -8.95 34.51 -6.34
N THR A 776 -8.03 34.22 -5.42
CA THR A 776 -8.38 34.06 -4.01
C THR A 776 -8.54 35.45 -3.39
N LEU A 777 -9.79 35.91 -3.24
CA LEU A 777 -10.14 37.25 -2.77
C LEU A 777 -9.80 37.47 -1.28
N SER A 778 -9.27 38.64 -0.93
CA SER A 778 -8.61 38.87 0.36
C SER A 778 -9.55 38.99 1.57
N ASP A 779 -10.84 39.21 1.35
CA ASP A 779 -11.89 39.46 2.35
C ASP A 779 -12.86 38.28 2.52
N ILE A 780 -12.56 37.13 1.91
CA ILE A 780 -13.33 35.89 2.02
C ILE A 780 -12.54 34.82 2.79
N TYR A 781 -13.21 34.07 3.67
CA TYR A 781 -12.64 32.86 4.27
C TYR A 781 -12.80 31.66 3.34
N TYR A 782 -11.73 30.95 3.02
CA TYR A 782 -11.77 29.75 2.17
C TYR A 782 -11.50 28.48 2.99
N TYR A 783 -12.30 27.44 2.80
CA TYR A 783 -12.11 26.12 3.39
C TYR A 783 -12.15 25.03 2.31
N SER A 784 -11.31 24.01 2.45
CA SER A 784 -11.27 22.89 1.50
C SER A 784 -11.23 21.54 2.20
N TYR A 785 -12.22 20.69 1.89
CA TYR A 785 -12.25 19.29 2.29
C TYR A 785 -11.87 18.40 1.10
N ALA A 786 -10.72 17.75 1.22
CA ALA A 786 -10.27 16.76 0.25
C ALA A 786 -10.77 15.35 0.64
N THR A 787 -11.32 14.62 -0.32
CA THR A 787 -11.77 13.22 -0.21
C THR A 787 -10.78 12.28 -0.90
N LYS A 788 -10.72 11.05 -0.40
CA LYS A 788 -9.92 9.98 -1.00
C LYS A 788 -10.55 8.63 -0.66
N ASP A 789 -10.85 7.84 -1.68
CA ASP A 789 -11.30 6.46 -1.51
C ASP A 789 -10.54 5.44 -2.35
N THR A 790 -9.24 5.65 -2.40
CA THR A 790 -8.31 4.79 -3.13
C THR A 790 -7.14 4.38 -2.26
N PHE A 791 -6.57 3.21 -2.56
CA PHE A 791 -5.30 2.77 -2.00
C PHE A 791 -4.23 2.71 -3.09
N SER A 792 -2.99 3.02 -2.71
CA SER A 792 -1.86 2.96 -3.64
C SER A 792 -1.49 1.50 -3.89
N THR A 793 -1.22 1.19 -5.14
CA THR A 793 -0.74 -0.12 -5.59
C THR A 793 0.11 0.06 -6.84
N TYR A 794 0.44 -1.04 -7.51
CA TYR A 794 1.29 -1.04 -8.69
C TYR A 794 0.66 -1.87 -9.79
N ASN A 795 0.75 -1.38 -11.03
CA ASN A 795 0.26 -2.13 -12.19
C ASN A 795 1.21 -3.30 -12.52
N LEU A 796 0.90 -4.07 -13.56
CA LEU A 796 1.73 -5.20 -14.02
C LEU A 796 3.17 -4.82 -14.44
N LYS A 797 3.44 -3.52 -14.67
CA LYS A 797 4.75 -2.94 -14.97
C LYS A 797 5.42 -2.33 -13.72
N LEU A 798 4.90 -2.60 -12.52
CA LEU A 798 5.31 -2.01 -11.24
C LEU A 798 5.31 -0.48 -11.21
N GLN A 799 4.51 0.15 -12.07
CA GLN A 799 4.32 1.60 -12.01
C GLN A 799 3.24 1.89 -10.97
N LYS A 800 3.50 2.87 -10.09
CA LYS A 800 2.52 3.34 -9.09
C LYS A 800 1.21 3.65 -9.80
N ILE A 801 0.12 3.15 -9.22
CA ILE A 801 -1.27 3.41 -9.57
C ILE A 801 -2.09 3.51 -8.28
N SER A 802 -3.34 3.91 -8.37
CA SER A 802 -4.29 3.92 -7.26
C SER A 802 -5.53 3.13 -7.65
N TYR A 803 -5.99 2.24 -6.76
CA TYR A 803 -7.19 1.45 -6.97
C TYR A 803 -8.29 1.80 -5.98
N PRO A 804 -9.56 1.63 -6.38
CA PRO A 804 -10.72 1.95 -5.57
C PRO A 804 -10.83 1.06 -4.34
N ASN A 805 -11.26 1.62 -3.20
CA ASN A 805 -11.72 0.82 -2.08
C ASN A 805 -13.12 0.27 -2.37
N ILE A 806 -13.20 -0.93 -2.95
CA ILE A 806 -14.44 -1.56 -3.44
C ILE A 806 -15.56 -1.76 -2.39
N LEU A 807 -15.27 -1.59 -1.10
CA LEU A 807 -16.25 -1.74 -0.02
C LEU A 807 -16.91 -0.42 0.37
N THR A 808 -16.20 0.69 0.18
CA THR A 808 -16.64 2.02 0.61
C THR A 808 -16.99 2.91 -0.57
N MET A 809 -16.40 2.66 -1.75
CA MET A 809 -16.68 3.43 -2.95
C MET A 809 -17.91 2.90 -3.67
N LEU A 810 -18.81 3.81 -4.03
CA LEU A 810 -19.98 3.53 -4.82
C LEU A 810 -19.60 2.84 -6.13
N LEU A 811 -20.12 1.63 -6.34
CA LEU A 811 -19.74 0.74 -7.45
C LEU A 811 -19.60 1.38 -8.84
N PRO A 812 -20.52 2.27 -9.29
CA PRO A 812 -20.34 2.94 -10.57
C PRO A 812 -19.00 3.71 -10.62
N LEU A 813 -18.63 4.39 -9.54
CA LEU A 813 -17.44 5.26 -9.49
C LEU A 813 -16.12 4.49 -9.56
N ASP A 814 -16.10 3.17 -9.34
CA ASP A 814 -14.89 2.35 -9.43
C ASP A 814 -14.20 2.45 -10.79
N VAL A 815 -14.97 2.44 -11.88
CA VAL A 815 -14.42 2.50 -13.26
C VAL A 815 -13.72 3.82 -13.49
N LEU A 816 -14.33 4.91 -13.06
CA LEU A 816 -13.72 6.23 -13.13
C LEU A 816 -12.50 6.30 -12.22
N SER A 817 -12.62 5.85 -10.97
CA SER A 817 -11.51 5.84 -10.02
C SER A 817 -10.28 5.13 -10.57
N ILE A 818 -10.48 4.01 -11.24
CA ILE A 818 -9.43 3.24 -11.90
C ILE A 818 -8.79 4.05 -13.03
N PHE A 819 -9.58 4.75 -13.86
CA PHE A 819 -9.06 5.64 -14.88
C PHE A 819 -8.21 6.77 -14.28
N LEU A 820 -8.72 7.50 -13.29
CA LEU A 820 -7.99 8.57 -12.59
C LEU A 820 -6.72 8.04 -11.88
N GLY A 821 -6.81 6.84 -11.30
CA GLY A 821 -5.72 6.17 -10.58
C GLY A 821 -4.71 5.47 -11.49
N SER A 822 -4.98 5.40 -12.79
CA SER A 822 -4.12 4.78 -13.78
C SER A 822 -2.87 5.62 -14.10
N ARG A 823 -2.16 5.23 -15.15
CA ARG A 823 -1.02 5.98 -15.69
C ARG A 823 -1.41 7.10 -16.65
N TYR A 824 -2.70 7.36 -16.88
CA TYR A 824 -3.16 8.43 -17.78
C TYR A 824 -2.59 9.81 -17.40
N ALA A 825 -2.75 10.22 -16.13
CA ALA A 825 -2.23 11.50 -15.65
C ALA A 825 -0.70 11.66 -15.84
N PRO A 826 0.15 10.71 -15.40
CA PRO A 826 1.59 10.85 -15.58
C PRO A 826 2.10 10.61 -17.00
N ASP A 827 1.55 9.64 -17.72
CA ASP A 827 2.11 9.21 -19.00
C ASP A 827 1.53 10.01 -20.19
N THR A 828 0.28 10.48 -20.09
CA THR A 828 -0.40 11.26 -21.16
C THR A 828 -0.35 12.77 -20.90
N LEU A 829 -0.63 13.21 -19.68
CA LEU A 829 -0.72 14.65 -19.35
C LEU A 829 0.58 15.22 -18.77
N GLY A 830 1.58 14.36 -18.46
CA GLY A 830 2.84 14.77 -17.85
C GLY A 830 2.71 15.27 -16.40
N LEU A 831 1.62 14.89 -15.71
CA LEU A 831 1.37 15.24 -14.32
C LEU A 831 2.15 14.31 -13.36
N SER A 832 2.31 14.68 -12.09
CA SER A 832 2.97 13.78 -11.14
C SER A 832 2.09 12.57 -10.78
N THR A 833 2.67 11.52 -10.23
CA THR A 833 1.91 10.37 -9.70
C THR A 833 1.02 10.73 -8.51
N ASP A 834 1.13 11.94 -7.96
CA ASP A 834 0.28 12.39 -6.85
C ASP A 834 -1.12 12.80 -7.32
N TRP A 835 -1.33 12.85 -8.64
CA TRP A 835 -2.66 12.94 -9.22
C TRP A 835 -3.42 11.62 -9.19
N GLN A 836 -2.79 10.47 -8.92
CA GLN A 836 -3.47 9.17 -8.99
C GLN A 836 -4.48 8.92 -7.86
N PRO A 837 -4.20 9.26 -6.57
CA PRO A 837 -5.20 9.17 -5.52
C PRO A 837 -6.43 10.01 -5.87
N ASN A 838 -7.61 9.41 -5.73
CA ASN A 838 -8.88 10.03 -6.08
C ASN A 838 -10.03 9.50 -5.22
N ASP A 839 -11.21 10.08 -5.40
CA ASP A 839 -12.48 9.71 -4.76
C ASP A 839 -13.51 9.12 -5.74
N GLY A 840 -13.07 8.72 -6.94
CA GLY A 840 -13.94 8.23 -8.00
C GLY A 840 -14.37 9.27 -9.03
N ALA A 841 -14.16 10.57 -8.80
CA ALA A 841 -14.41 11.58 -9.84
C ALA A 841 -13.35 12.68 -9.92
N VAL A 842 -12.68 12.99 -8.82
CA VAL A 842 -11.70 14.06 -8.73
C VAL A 842 -10.40 13.55 -8.09
N ASN A 843 -9.27 13.97 -8.65
CA ASN A 843 -7.95 13.68 -8.10
C ASN A 843 -7.77 14.39 -6.75
N THR A 844 -7.38 13.68 -5.69
CA THR A 844 -7.33 14.20 -4.31
C THR A 844 -6.42 15.44 -4.19
N ILE A 845 -5.30 15.48 -4.94
CA ILE A 845 -4.37 16.61 -4.93
C ILE A 845 -5.05 17.92 -5.38
N SER A 846 -5.98 17.84 -6.32
CA SER A 846 -6.69 18.99 -6.88
C SER A 846 -7.70 19.61 -5.91
N MET A 847 -8.00 18.98 -4.77
CA MET A 847 -9.09 19.42 -3.90
C MET A 847 -8.70 20.50 -2.90
N ASN A 848 -7.41 20.66 -2.63
CA ASN A 848 -6.95 21.49 -1.51
C ASN A 848 -7.08 22.99 -1.77
N GLN A 849 -6.87 23.45 -2.99
CA GLN A 849 -6.88 24.87 -3.35
C GLN A 849 -6.80 25.05 -4.86
N ASP A 850 -6.93 26.29 -5.31
CA ASP A 850 -6.70 26.67 -6.70
C ASP A 850 -5.19 26.76 -7.05
N TYR A 851 -4.86 27.29 -8.23
CA TYR A 851 -3.47 27.39 -8.69
C TYR A 851 -2.64 28.53 -8.08
N VAL A 852 -3.28 29.53 -7.47
CA VAL A 852 -2.64 30.81 -7.12
C VAL A 852 -2.78 31.19 -5.65
N GLY A 853 -3.76 30.62 -4.96
CA GLY A 853 -4.07 30.88 -3.56
C GLY A 853 -3.05 30.25 -2.61
N ASP A 854 -2.84 30.91 -1.48
CA ASP A 854 -2.00 30.41 -0.40
C ASP A 854 -2.75 29.36 0.43
N LEU A 855 -2.14 28.19 0.63
CA LEU A 855 -2.62 27.13 1.54
C LEU A 855 -2.16 27.36 2.97
N VAL A 856 -3.03 27.12 3.94
CA VAL A 856 -2.69 27.06 5.37
C VAL A 856 -3.37 25.87 6.07
N GLU A 857 -2.58 25.19 6.91
CA GLU A 857 -3.00 24.25 7.97
C GLU A 857 -4.23 24.74 8.77
N PHE A 858 -5.43 24.16 8.66
CA PHE A 858 -6.50 24.49 9.61
C PHE A 858 -6.26 23.79 10.96
N GLY A 859 -5.61 24.51 11.90
CA GLY A 859 -5.39 24.06 13.28
C GLY A 859 -6.36 24.66 14.30
N GLY A 860 -7.61 24.93 13.90
CA GLY A 860 -8.59 25.66 14.74
C GLY A 860 -8.51 27.19 14.61
N SER A 861 -7.71 27.71 13.69
CA SER A 861 -7.67 29.13 13.34
C SER A 861 -7.99 29.33 11.87
N SER A 862 -8.91 30.25 11.59
CA SER A 862 -9.31 30.64 10.23
C SER A 862 -8.50 31.86 9.78
N VAL A 863 -7.90 31.76 8.61
CA VAL A 863 -7.14 32.83 7.97
C VAL A 863 -7.93 33.33 6.77
N ILE A 864 -8.30 34.62 6.79
CA ILE A 864 -9.03 35.25 5.70
C ILE A 864 -8.12 35.46 4.47
N GLY A 865 -8.68 35.34 3.28
CA GLY A 865 -7.96 35.48 2.01
C GLY A 865 -6.98 34.34 1.71
N LYS A 866 -7.09 33.22 2.43
CA LYS A 866 -6.27 32.01 2.24
C LYS A 866 -7.11 30.76 2.31
N TRP A 867 -6.65 29.71 1.65
CA TRP A 867 -7.24 28.37 1.71
C TRP A 867 -6.88 27.70 3.04
N ASN A 868 -7.87 27.56 3.91
CA ASN A 868 -7.75 26.80 5.16
C ASN A 868 -7.98 25.32 4.85
N GLN A 869 -6.89 24.56 4.76
CA GLN A 869 -6.90 23.15 4.43
C GLN A 869 -7.47 22.35 5.59
N MET A 870 -8.62 21.73 5.37
CA MET A 870 -9.27 20.90 6.36
C MET A 870 -8.68 19.49 6.34
N THR A 871 -8.88 18.74 7.43
CA THR A 871 -8.42 17.35 7.51
C THR A 871 -9.00 16.52 6.37
N GLN A 872 -8.13 15.84 5.62
CA GLN A 872 -8.53 14.96 4.53
C GLN A 872 -9.45 13.83 5.02
N LEU A 873 -10.56 13.63 4.32
CA LEU A 873 -11.59 12.64 4.57
C LEU A 873 -11.27 11.36 3.76
N THR A 874 -10.60 10.41 4.41
CA THR A 874 -10.20 9.12 3.81
C THR A 874 -11.28 8.06 4.00
N GLY A 875 -11.46 7.19 3.01
CA GLY A 875 -12.50 6.14 3.03
C GLY A 875 -13.87 6.65 2.57
N LEU A 876 -13.91 7.79 1.88
CA LEU A 876 -15.14 8.41 1.36
C LEU A 876 -14.96 8.73 -0.11
N ASP A 877 -15.85 8.17 -0.93
CA ASP A 877 -15.95 8.50 -2.34
C ASP A 877 -16.58 9.88 -2.58
N HIS A 878 -16.68 10.25 -3.85
CA HIS A 878 -17.16 11.54 -4.31
C HIS A 878 -18.58 11.89 -3.85
N LEU A 879 -19.47 10.92 -3.72
CA LEU A 879 -20.88 11.11 -3.37
C LEU A 879 -21.16 10.81 -1.88
N ALA A 880 -20.28 10.08 -1.20
CA ALA A 880 -20.40 9.79 0.21
C ALA A 880 -20.53 11.08 1.05
N VAL A 881 -19.76 12.12 0.72
CA VAL A 881 -19.81 13.43 1.42
C VAL A 881 -21.09 14.23 1.19
N THR A 882 -21.95 13.82 0.26
CA THR A 882 -23.28 14.42 0.07
C THR A 882 -24.38 13.62 0.75
N GLY A 883 -24.04 12.52 1.44
CA GLY A 883 -25.00 11.64 2.12
C GLY A 883 -25.42 10.42 1.30
N ILE A 884 -24.77 10.15 0.15
CA ILE A 884 -24.96 8.91 -0.61
C ILE A 884 -23.96 7.87 -0.08
N THR A 885 -24.19 7.41 1.14
CA THR A 885 -23.38 6.44 1.87
C THR A 885 -24.19 5.91 3.04
N LEU A 886 -23.80 4.79 3.64
CA LEU A 886 -24.42 4.28 4.88
C LEU A 886 -23.93 4.99 6.15
N LEU A 887 -22.95 5.89 6.02
CA LEU A 887 -22.30 6.60 7.12
C LEU A 887 -23.08 7.86 7.52
N TYR A 888 -23.98 7.75 8.50
CA TYR A 888 -24.77 8.90 9.02
C TYR A 888 -23.89 10.04 9.58
N GLN A 889 -22.64 9.75 9.95
CA GLN A 889 -21.68 10.72 10.50
C GLN A 889 -21.34 11.88 9.54
N VAL A 890 -21.72 11.79 8.26
CA VAL A 890 -21.60 12.90 7.30
C VAL A 890 -22.36 14.13 7.79
N PHE A 891 -23.54 13.98 8.39
CA PHE A 891 -24.31 15.10 8.94
C PHE A 891 -23.59 15.85 10.05
N ASP A 892 -22.84 15.13 10.89
CA ASP A 892 -22.07 15.73 11.98
C ASP A 892 -21.00 16.69 11.45
N ILE A 893 -20.42 16.40 10.27
CA ILE A 893 -19.47 17.30 9.59
C ILE A 893 -20.15 18.60 9.18
N TYR A 894 -21.30 18.53 8.50
CA TYR A 894 -22.03 19.73 8.08
C TYR A 894 -22.47 20.58 9.26
N LYS A 895 -22.93 19.94 10.34
CA LYS A 895 -23.30 20.64 11.57
C LYS A 895 -22.10 21.34 12.20
N ALA A 896 -20.99 20.63 12.40
CA ALA A 896 -19.80 21.21 13.01
C ALA A 896 -19.16 22.29 12.13
N HIS A 897 -19.25 22.15 10.80
CA HIS A 897 -18.80 23.18 9.88
C HIS A 897 -19.71 24.40 9.89
N ALA A 898 -21.03 24.23 9.97
CA ALA A 898 -21.96 25.35 10.15
C ALA A 898 -21.69 26.11 11.46
N GLU A 899 -21.35 25.40 12.55
CA GLU A 899 -20.88 26.02 13.80
C GLU A 899 -19.62 26.86 13.59
N LEU A 900 -18.66 26.39 12.79
CA LEU A 900 -17.47 27.14 12.42
C LEU A 900 -17.82 28.41 11.64
N LEU A 901 -18.65 28.31 10.61
CA LEU A 901 -19.05 29.44 9.77
C LEU A 901 -19.78 30.52 10.59
N TYR A 902 -20.71 30.12 11.46
CA TYR A 902 -21.46 31.03 12.35
C TYR A 902 -20.61 31.59 13.51
N SER A 903 -19.40 31.06 13.72
CA SER A 903 -18.43 31.61 14.67
C SER A 903 -17.54 32.71 14.07
N LEU A 904 -17.55 32.88 12.74
CA LEU A 904 -16.73 33.89 12.06
C LEU A 904 -17.14 35.33 12.44
N PRO A 905 -16.18 36.26 12.52
CA PRO A 905 -16.47 37.62 12.94
C PRO A 905 -17.12 38.45 11.81
N VAL A 906 -18.13 39.24 12.18
CA VAL A 906 -18.84 40.16 11.28
C VAL A 906 -18.44 41.62 11.50
N GLY A 907 -18.82 42.50 10.56
CA GLY A 907 -18.57 43.95 10.65
C GLY A 907 -17.09 44.31 10.59
N SER A 908 -16.64 45.36 11.29
CA SER A 908 -15.24 45.81 11.28
C SER A 908 -14.23 44.78 11.82
N ASN A 909 -14.69 43.77 12.56
CA ASN A 909 -13.88 42.66 13.03
C ASN A 909 -13.66 41.56 11.97
N SER A 910 -14.38 41.59 10.85
CA SER A 910 -14.22 40.62 9.74
C SER A 910 -12.83 40.69 9.10
N SER A 911 -12.25 41.91 9.01
CA SER A 911 -10.91 42.20 8.49
C SER A 911 -9.73 41.69 9.36
N ARG A 912 -9.99 40.89 10.41
CA ARG A 912 -8.91 40.26 11.19
C ARG A 912 -8.23 39.18 10.37
N ARG A 913 -6.92 39.34 10.16
CA ARG A 913 -6.11 38.42 9.35
C ARG A 913 -6.07 36.99 9.89
N LEU A 914 -6.26 36.80 11.20
CA LEU A 914 -6.30 35.50 11.86
C LEU A 914 -7.40 35.50 12.92
N VAL A 915 -8.26 34.48 12.88
CA VAL A 915 -9.36 34.28 13.83
C VAL A 915 -9.23 32.89 14.45
N VAL A 916 -9.01 32.83 15.76
CA VAL A 916 -9.03 31.56 16.49
C VAL A 916 -10.49 31.19 16.74
N ALA A 917 -10.94 30.05 16.21
CA ALA A 917 -12.26 29.53 16.52
C ALA A 917 -12.34 29.19 18.01
N ASN A 918 -13.54 29.23 18.58
CA ASN A 918 -13.72 28.79 19.97
C ASN A 918 -13.26 27.32 20.10
N SER A 919 -12.59 26.98 21.19
CA SER A 919 -12.09 25.63 21.46
C SER A 919 -13.20 24.57 21.38
N THR A 920 -14.44 24.93 21.75
CA THR A 920 -15.60 24.04 21.60
C THR A 920 -15.94 23.76 20.13
N VAL A 921 -15.91 24.77 19.26
CA VAL A 921 -16.21 24.61 17.82
C VAL A 921 -15.15 23.75 17.15
N THR A 922 -13.88 23.99 17.47
CA THR A 922 -12.76 23.18 16.96
C THR A 922 -12.89 21.72 17.42
N ALA A 923 -13.19 21.49 18.71
CA ALA A 923 -13.37 20.15 19.24
C ALA A 923 -14.56 19.41 18.62
N ASN A 924 -15.68 20.09 18.36
CA ASN A 924 -16.84 19.50 17.70
C ASN A 924 -16.49 19.07 16.27
N LEU A 925 -15.74 19.90 15.54
CA LEU A 925 -15.30 19.59 14.18
C LEU A 925 -14.32 18.42 14.13
N ASP A 926 -13.30 18.43 14.99
CA ASP A 926 -12.33 17.33 15.10
C ASP A 926 -13.03 16.01 15.48
N SER A 927 -14.02 16.08 16.39
CA SER A 927 -14.82 14.93 16.79
C SER A 927 -15.67 14.39 15.64
N ALA A 928 -16.33 15.25 14.87
CA ALA A 928 -17.13 14.84 13.72
C ALA A 928 -16.25 14.17 12.65
N ILE A 929 -15.11 14.79 12.31
CA ILE A 929 -14.14 14.26 11.34
C ILE A 929 -13.59 12.90 11.80
N SER A 930 -13.21 12.81 13.08
CA SER A 930 -12.67 11.56 13.64
C SER A 930 -13.72 10.46 13.63
N SER A 931 -14.97 10.77 13.97
CA SER A 931 -16.07 9.80 13.99
C SER A 931 -16.39 9.28 12.60
N LEU A 932 -16.45 10.16 11.59
CA LEU A 932 -16.69 9.76 10.20
C LEU A 932 -15.54 8.90 9.65
N LYS A 933 -14.29 9.29 9.90
CA LYS A 933 -13.12 8.51 9.47
C LYS A 933 -13.06 7.14 10.17
N ALA A 934 -13.41 7.08 11.46
CA ALA A 934 -13.48 5.81 12.19
C ALA A 934 -14.59 4.91 11.63
N ALA A 935 -15.76 5.47 11.30
CA ALA A 935 -16.86 4.73 10.70
C ALA A 935 -16.49 4.20 9.31
N ALA A 936 -15.89 5.03 8.44
CA ALA A 936 -15.38 4.58 7.15
C ALA A 936 -14.30 3.49 7.30
N ALA A 937 -13.34 3.66 8.21
CA ALA A 937 -12.28 2.69 8.47
C ALA A 937 -12.77 1.38 9.10
N SER A 938 -14.01 1.34 9.61
CA SER A 938 -14.63 0.13 10.15
C SER A 938 -15.16 -0.82 9.07
N ILE A 939 -15.34 -0.34 7.84
CA ILE A 939 -15.82 -1.13 6.70
C ILE A 939 -14.61 -1.82 6.04
N GLN A 940 -14.22 -2.97 6.56
CA GLN A 940 -12.96 -3.63 6.20
C GLN A 940 -13.15 -4.90 5.38
N THR A 941 -14.31 -5.54 5.55
CA THR A 941 -14.69 -6.78 4.91
C THR A 941 -16.09 -6.68 4.33
N GLN A 942 -16.43 -7.62 3.44
CA GLN A 942 -17.81 -7.76 2.98
C GLN A 942 -18.77 -7.98 4.16
N GLY A 943 -18.34 -8.68 5.21
CA GLY A 943 -19.15 -8.91 6.42
C GLY A 943 -19.47 -7.62 7.20
N ASP A 944 -18.56 -6.65 7.20
CA ASP A 944 -18.80 -5.34 7.85
C ASP A 944 -19.81 -4.51 7.06
N LEU A 945 -19.74 -4.57 5.72
CA LEU A 945 -20.73 -3.97 4.85
C LEU A 945 -22.09 -4.67 5.00
N GLU A 946 -22.12 -6.00 5.08
CA GLU A 946 -23.32 -6.79 5.38
C GLU A 946 -23.92 -6.38 6.72
N ALA A 947 -23.10 -6.18 7.77
CA ALA A 947 -23.54 -5.73 9.08
C ALA A 947 -24.17 -4.33 9.05
N LEU A 948 -23.58 -3.39 8.30
CA LEU A 948 -24.19 -2.08 8.06
C LEU A 948 -25.52 -2.18 7.30
N CYS A 949 -25.65 -3.20 6.45
CA CYS A 949 -26.83 -3.48 5.65
C CYS A 949 -27.90 -4.32 6.35
N GLU A 950 -27.68 -4.81 7.57
CA GLU A 950 -28.67 -5.63 8.29
C GLU A 950 -29.96 -4.88 8.60
N ASN A 951 -29.88 -3.55 8.82
CA ASN A 951 -31.02 -2.73 9.24
C ASN A 951 -31.05 -1.40 8.46
N PRO A 952 -31.40 -1.41 7.16
CA PRO A 952 -31.44 -0.20 6.36
C PRO A 952 -32.49 0.78 6.91
N ILE A 953 -32.11 2.04 7.04
CA ILE A 953 -32.95 3.09 7.65
C ILE A 953 -34.14 3.50 6.78
N ASN A 954 -34.10 3.20 5.48
CA ASN A 954 -35.16 3.45 4.50
C ASN A 954 -34.94 2.59 3.24
N SER A 955 -35.86 2.67 2.28
CA SER A 955 -35.81 1.91 1.03
C SER A 955 -34.61 2.27 0.13
N TYR A 956 -34.12 3.51 0.18
CA TYR A 956 -32.93 3.89 -0.58
C TYR A 956 -31.67 3.21 -0.03
N ALA A 957 -31.54 3.13 1.30
CA ALA A 957 -30.47 2.39 1.97
C ALA A 957 -30.55 0.88 1.70
N GLU A 958 -31.77 0.31 1.65
CA GLU A 958 -31.98 -1.09 1.28
C GLU A 958 -31.50 -1.37 -0.16
N ASN A 959 -31.84 -0.51 -1.11
CA ASN A 959 -31.40 -0.64 -2.51
C ASN A 959 -29.89 -0.42 -2.67
N TYR A 960 -29.33 0.57 -1.97
CA TYR A 960 -27.90 0.79 -1.91
C TYR A 960 -27.17 -0.48 -1.46
N CYS A 961 -27.64 -1.09 -0.37
CA CYS A 961 -27.11 -2.34 0.17
C CYS A 961 -27.23 -3.50 -0.81
N ALA A 962 -28.41 -3.68 -1.43
CA ALA A 962 -28.64 -4.75 -2.40
C ALA A 962 -27.68 -4.65 -3.60
N ASN A 963 -27.39 -3.44 -4.07
CA ASN A 963 -26.46 -3.22 -5.18
C ASN A 963 -25.00 -3.39 -4.77
N MET A 964 -24.59 -2.81 -3.64
CA MET A 964 -23.20 -2.89 -3.14
C MET A 964 -22.80 -4.31 -2.74
N LEU A 965 -23.75 -5.14 -2.28
CA LEU A 965 -23.51 -6.55 -1.94
C LEU A 965 -23.68 -7.50 -3.15
N ASN A 966 -24.09 -7.00 -4.32
CA ASN A 966 -24.29 -7.83 -5.51
C ASN A 966 -22.97 -8.16 -6.22
N THR A 967 -22.42 -9.32 -5.88
CA THR A 967 -21.17 -9.87 -6.44
C THR A 967 -21.13 -9.97 -7.98
N THR A 968 -22.27 -10.06 -8.68
CA THR A 968 -22.28 -10.12 -10.16
C THR A 968 -21.98 -8.75 -10.77
N LEU A 969 -22.51 -7.69 -10.16
CA LEU A 969 -22.30 -6.31 -10.60
C LEU A 969 -20.84 -5.89 -10.34
N VAL A 970 -20.30 -6.22 -9.16
CA VAL A 970 -18.88 -6.02 -8.80
C VAL A 970 -17.94 -6.65 -9.83
N ASN A 971 -18.20 -7.90 -10.23
CA ASN A 971 -17.38 -8.61 -11.22
C ASN A 971 -17.48 -8.01 -12.64
N ALA A 972 -18.66 -7.53 -13.03
CA ALA A 972 -18.85 -6.85 -14.32
C ALA A 972 -18.15 -5.48 -14.34
N THR A 973 -18.25 -4.71 -13.25
CA THR A 973 -17.54 -3.43 -13.07
C THR A 973 -16.02 -3.62 -13.13
N ILE A 974 -15.47 -4.65 -12.48
CA ILE A 974 -14.05 -5.00 -12.55
C ILE A 974 -13.63 -5.38 -13.98
N ALA A 975 -14.47 -6.13 -14.71
CA ALA A 975 -14.19 -6.51 -16.09
C ALA A 975 -14.17 -5.30 -17.05
N THR A 976 -15.16 -4.41 -16.93
CA THR A 976 -15.24 -3.16 -17.70
C THR A 976 -14.07 -2.23 -17.36
N ALA A 977 -13.72 -2.09 -16.08
CA ALA A 977 -12.60 -1.26 -15.66
C ALA A 977 -11.24 -1.76 -16.20
N ASN A 978 -11.04 -3.08 -16.22
CA ASN A 978 -9.83 -3.66 -16.81
C ASN A 978 -9.76 -3.43 -18.33
N ALA A 979 -10.88 -3.51 -19.04
CA ALA A 979 -10.94 -3.22 -20.47
C ALA A 979 -10.63 -1.74 -20.76
N THR A 980 -11.14 -0.82 -19.95
CA THR A 980 -10.86 0.63 -20.07
C THR A 980 -9.39 0.97 -19.79
N VAL A 981 -8.77 0.35 -18.77
CA VAL A 981 -7.33 0.51 -18.52
C VAL A 981 -6.49 -0.05 -19.65
N GLU A 982 -6.85 -1.21 -20.20
CA GLU A 982 -6.15 -1.83 -21.32
C GLU A 982 -6.26 -0.99 -22.60
N ALA A 983 -7.42 -0.39 -22.85
CA ALA A 983 -7.62 0.56 -23.94
C ALA A 983 -6.80 1.86 -23.76
N ALA A 984 -6.85 2.46 -22.57
CA ALA A 984 -6.16 3.72 -22.27
C ALA A 984 -4.63 3.61 -22.13
N THR A 985 -4.10 2.41 -21.83
CA THR A 985 -2.65 2.17 -21.67
C THR A 985 -1.98 1.57 -22.91
N ASN A 986 -2.75 1.12 -23.91
CA ASN A 986 -2.21 0.61 -25.19
C ASN A 986 -2.15 1.66 -26.32
N THR A 987 -2.69 2.87 -26.14
CA THR A 987 -2.69 3.93 -27.16
C THR A 987 -1.37 4.68 -27.33
N SER A 988 -0.27 4.27 -26.68
CA SER A 988 1.06 4.89 -26.84
C SER A 988 2.14 3.95 -27.38
N ILE A 989 1.83 3.13 -28.39
CA ILE A 989 2.83 2.61 -29.33
C ILE A 989 2.27 2.69 -30.75
N ASN A 990 2.21 3.89 -31.31
CA ASN A 990 2.28 4.05 -32.76
C ASN A 990 3.23 5.21 -33.09
N THR A 991 4.52 4.94 -32.89
CA THR A 991 5.58 5.68 -33.57
C THR A 991 5.62 5.21 -35.02
N ASP A 992 4.72 5.72 -35.85
CA ASP A 992 4.90 5.63 -37.31
C ASP A 992 5.17 7.02 -37.88
N VAL A 993 6.44 7.42 -37.76
CA VAL A 993 7.04 8.42 -38.64
C VAL A 993 7.30 7.71 -39.97
N GLY A 994 6.29 7.70 -40.85
CA GLY A 994 6.40 6.90 -42.08
C GLY A 994 5.31 7.14 -43.11
N THR A 995 5.50 8.15 -43.96
CA THR A 995 4.96 8.27 -45.33
C THR A 995 3.47 8.56 -45.56
N THR A 996 3.29 9.75 -46.13
CA THR A 996 2.24 10.20 -47.05
C THR A 996 1.80 9.13 -48.07
N ARG A 997 0.50 8.75 -48.12
CA ARG A 997 -0.33 8.71 -49.35
C ARG A 997 -1.74 8.12 -49.11
N ARG A 998 -2.74 8.92 -49.51
CA ARG A 998 -3.99 8.56 -50.23
C ARG A 998 -4.52 7.13 -50.06
N LEU A 999 -5.80 7.00 -49.71
CA LEU A 999 -6.88 6.76 -50.69
C LEU A 999 -8.27 6.91 -50.05
N ARG A 1000 -9.14 7.62 -50.77
CA ARG A 1000 -10.60 7.57 -50.62
C ARG A 1000 -11.12 6.20 -51.03
N GLY A 1001 -12.19 5.76 -50.39
CA GLY A 1001 -13.11 4.70 -50.81
C GLY A 1001 -14.37 4.84 -49.99
#